data_AF-A0A5C7F233-F1
#
_entry.id   AF-A0A5C7F233-F1
#
_cell.length_a   1.000
_cell.length_b   1.000
_cell.length_c   1.000
_cell.angle_alpha   90.00
_cell.angle_beta   90.00
_cell.angle_gamma   90.00
#
_symmetry.space_group_name_H-M   'P 1'
#
loop_
_entity.id
_entity.type
_entity.pdbx_description
1 polymer ?
#
loop_
_entity_poly.entity_id
_entity_poly.type
_entity_poly.pdbx_seq_one_letter_code
_entity_poly.pdbx_strand_id
1 'polypeptide(L)'
;MSPFFRTMSAMEAPAPHLVVSRAPTSRRSAPAVPLPCTVRARLWVAGRTLRPPDDQARLWLHLSDGRVLAFRLPAVPLGEDGVIAPLVAEVTNDLRGNRWALEHPAFGFAQVLYAAPVLPLLRREHAGFVFDAEFQQFAAGLDDEVMRLLLSLERDPTPAAVTRRDGEAPHPLPARFYASIRNYNRLATLPSELRERRMQALARFPALVAPILLTAHHSPNCFDGKRHAWREKDEAVEAAIDAGKDLIGALARHYGISKGLVRAPVNAAMWPAPDQAYRRSRLELLDALPDNQRPGLAEFERWQLYLANYFALLGEHDRDHPLPYPPEVHRGAFRLGWSRTWETAARRFGDLHPALADCRDFLRAARERAAVILRRPYGPGVGRLAAAWLACHGLLGLLAASDRWHRQRPGIAHADRPAGFRLPAILGEVNDNGRAARELTTPQELAEEGEAMHHCVASYWDTCVGGDRIFALRLADGERATAQYHPTLRGDVGDDIRYRLVQLRGPCNEDASAAMEAWARAIEAQLNAPERRNARRVALEVRGRLEEAQWQARQALRLADVWLDAKSERQLRRVLAWLGQQPPAPEALLSAPIAGYQYHAGPQLQDCLAAGQPLTLVREPDNPHDGLAVRLDWQGHKLGYVPRPENAEIARRLDAGERLTANVANIDRQAEPWERVAFVIQAMPN
;
A
#
# COMPACT_ATOMS: atom_id res chain seq x y z
N MET A 1 21.34 -9.17 44.00
CA MET A 1 22.31 -10.12 44.60
C MET A 1 22.92 -10.93 43.47
N SER A 2 24.19 -10.64 43.16
CA SER A 2 25.17 -11.39 42.33
C SER A 2 25.44 -12.80 42.92
N PRO A 3 26.29 -13.72 42.36
CA PRO A 3 27.49 -13.51 41.51
C PRO A 3 27.76 -14.58 40.40
N PHE A 4 28.70 -14.38 39.48
CA PHE A 4 30.10 -14.84 39.61
C PHE A 4 31.08 -14.04 38.73
N PHE A 5 32.19 -13.66 39.37
CA PHE A 5 33.40 -13.04 38.83
C PHE A 5 34.44 -14.13 38.50
N ARG A 6 35.31 -13.89 37.49
CA ARG A 6 36.76 -14.06 37.68
C ARG A 6 37.57 -13.24 36.68
N THR A 7 38.50 -12.52 37.28
CA THR A 7 39.53 -11.58 36.82
C THR A 7 40.79 -12.28 36.30
N MET A 8 41.56 -11.57 35.46
CA MET A 8 43.03 -11.41 35.39
C MET A 8 43.32 -10.56 34.12
N SER A 9 44.27 -9.64 33.98
CA SER A 9 45.23 -8.97 34.86
C SER A 9 45.73 -7.72 34.12
N ALA A 10 46.40 -6.82 34.83
CA ALA A 10 46.84 -5.48 34.43
C ALA A 10 47.91 -5.43 33.31
N MET A 11 47.84 -4.38 32.49
CA MET A 11 48.96 -3.77 31.77
C MET A 11 48.82 -2.24 31.85
N GLU A 12 49.87 -1.59 32.35
CA GLU A 12 49.99 -0.16 32.60
C GLU A 12 50.20 0.68 31.33
N ALA A 13 49.91 1.98 31.51
CA ALA A 13 50.38 3.19 30.80
C ALA A 13 49.48 3.79 29.68
N PRO A 14 49.50 5.13 29.46
CA PRO A 14 49.85 6.24 30.36
C PRO A 14 48.73 7.32 30.44
N ALA A 15 48.84 8.21 31.44
CA ALA A 15 47.95 9.34 31.68
C ALA A 15 47.99 10.37 30.53
N PRO A 16 46.85 10.91 30.07
CA PRO A 16 46.86 12.04 29.15
C PRO A 16 47.18 13.33 29.90
N HIS A 17 48.24 13.98 29.46
CA HIS A 17 48.72 15.29 29.89
C HIS A 17 47.59 16.33 29.90
N LEU A 18 47.42 16.99 31.04
CA LEU A 18 46.72 18.27 31.17
C LEU A 18 47.50 19.33 30.37
N VAL A 19 47.20 19.45 29.09
CA VAL A 19 47.57 20.62 28.30
C VAL A 19 46.60 21.73 28.69
N VAL A 20 47.06 22.64 29.54
CA VAL A 20 46.46 23.96 29.72
C VAL A 20 46.62 24.70 28.38
N SER A 21 45.69 24.47 27.46
CA SER A 21 45.58 25.26 26.24
C SER A 21 44.87 26.56 26.61
N ARG A 22 45.61 27.65 26.43
CA ARG A 22 45.19 29.04 26.65
C ARG A 22 43.76 29.28 26.20
N ALA A 23 42.99 30.00 27.03
CA ALA A 23 41.74 30.61 26.62
C ALA A 23 41.91 31.28 25.25
N PRO A 24 40.96 31.11 24.30
CA PRO A 24 41.04 31.82 23.05
C PRO A 24 41.07 33.32 23.37
N THR A 25 42.19 33.94 23.00
CA THR A 25 42.34 35.39 22.95
C THR A 25 41.11 35.98 22.28
N SER A 26 40.53 36.98 22.94
CA SER A 26 39.43 37.77 22.39
C SER A 26 39.75 38.14 20.95
N ARG A 27 39.04 37.51 20.01
CA ARG A 27 38.96 38.06 18.65
C ARG A 27 38.40 39.45 18.82
N ARG A 28 39.21 40.46 18.51
CA ARG A 28 38.71 41.81 18.24
C ARG A 28 37.51 41.65 17.31
N SER A 29 36.31 41.90 17.84
CA SER A 29 35.09 42.00 17.05
C SER A 29 35.35 43.06 16.00
N ALA A 30 35.36 42.68 14.72
CA ALA A 30 35.12 43.66 13.67
C ALA A 30 33.84 44.42 14.06
N PRO A 31 33.76 45.75 13.82
CA PRO A 31 32.55 46.49 14.11
C PRO A 31 31.38 45.81 13.40
N ALA A 32 30.36 45.40 14.16
CA ALA A 32 29.18 44.75 13.61
C ALA A 32 28.62 45.66 12.52
N VAL A 33 28.59 45.18 11.29
CA VAL A 33 27.96 45.90 10.18
C VAL A 33 26.49 46.10 10.60
N PRO A 34 25.98 47.35 10.61
CA PRO A 34 24.59 47.57 10.99
C PRO A 34 23.67 46.77 10.06
N LEU A 35 22.72 46.05 10.65
CA LEU A 35 21.77 45.26 9.88
C LEU A 35 20.98 46.18 8.93
N PRO A 36 20.60 45.68 7.74
CA PRO A 36 19.65 46.39 6.88
C PRO A 36 18.38 46.73 7.65
N CYS A 37 17.77 47.88 7.40
CA CYS A 37 16.50 48.28 8.05
C CYS A 37 15.35 47.28 7.83
N THR A 38 15.47 46.44 6.80
CA THR A 38 14.54 45.36 6.48
C THR A 38 14.67 44.14 7.40
N VAL A 39 15.70 44.05 8.24
CA VAL A 39 16.01 42.91 9.13
C VAL A 39 15.87 43.35 10.59
N ARG A 40 14.97 42.71 11.33
CA ARG A 40 14.73 42.94 12.77
C ARG A 40 15.69 42.19 13.67
N ALA A 41 16.04 40.96 13.27
CA ALA A 41 16.96 40.10 14.01
C ALA A 41 17.64 39.13 13.05
N ARG A 42 18.85 38.69 13.42
CA ARG A 42 19.58 37.62 12.74
C ARG A 42 20.09 36.62 13.76
N LEU A 43 20.29 35.39 13.34
CA LEU A 43 20.86 34.33 14.15
C LEU A 43 21.79 33.46 13.29
N TRP A 44 23.08 33.52 13.57
CA TRP A 44 24.08 32.66 12.96
C TRP A 44 24.18 31.33 13.71
N VAL A 45 24.13 30.22 12.97
CA VAL A 45 24.18 28.87 13.53
C VAL A 45 25.27 28.07 12.84
N ALA A 46 26.18 27.50 13.63
CA ALA A 46 27.20 26.59 13.11
C ALA A 46 26.57 25.24 12.72
N GLY A 47 26.85 24.73 11.52
CA GLY A 47 26.27 23.47 11.04
C GLY A 47 26.46 22.26 11.95
N ARG A 48 27.59 22.20 12.67
CA ARG A 48 27.91 21.15 13.64
C ARG A 48 26.90 21.02 14.79
N THR A 49 26.12 22.06 15.08
CA THR A 49 25.11 22.05 16.14
C THR A 49 23.73 21.56 15.65
N LEU A 50 23.57 21.28 14.35
CA LEU A 50 22.35 20.78 13.72
C LEU A 50 22.41 19.26 13.46
N ARG A 51 21.34 18.69 12.86
CA ARG A 51 21.26 17.27 12.49
C ARG A 51 20.71 17.07 11.07
N PRO A 52 21.47 16.42 10.15
CA PRO A 52 22.87 16.01 10.29
C PRO A 52 23.84 17.17 10.61
N PRO A 53 24.99 16.91 11.25
CA PRO A 53 26.01 17.94 11.39
C PRO A 53 26.78 18.13 10.07
N ASP A 54 27.22 19.35 9.79
CA ASP A 54 28.27 19.64 8.79
C ASP A 54 29.01 20.95 9.13
N ASP A 55 30.01 21.32 8.33
CA ASP A 55 30.88 22.49 8.63
C ASP A 55 30.39 23.82 8.07
N GLN A 56 29.21 23.85 7.44
CA GLN A 56 28.71 25.03 6.73
C GLN A 56 27.89 25.94 7.65
N ALA A 57 27.98 27.24 7.43
CA ALA A 57 27.23 28.22 8.21
C ALA A 57 25.74 28.19 7.83
N ARG A 58 24.88 28.40 8.83
CA ARG A 58 23.47 28.74 8.61
C ARG A 58 23.17 30.11 9.17
N LEU A 59 22.22 30.77 8.52
CA LEU A 59 21.75 32.10 8.90
C LEU A 59 20.22 32.09 8.93
N TRP A 60 19.64 32.39 10.08
CA TRP A 60 18.23 32.73 10.23
C TRP A 60 18.07 34.25 10.27
N LEU A 61 17.08 34.77 9.56
CA LEU A 61 16.73 36.19 9.52
C LEU A 61 15.25 36.38 9.84
N HIS A 62 14.93 37.35 10.68
CA HIS A 62 13.57 37.82 10.90
C HIS A 62 13.46 39.22 10.30
N LEU A 63 12.56 39.36 9.33
CA LEU A 63 12.39 40.56 8.55
C LEU A 63 11.35 41.51 9.16
N SER A 64 11.43 42.78 8.76
CA SER A 64 10.52 43.85 9.14
C SER A 64 9.07 43.64 8.69
N ASP A 65 8.84 42.85 7.64
CA ASP A 65 7.53 42.44 7.14
C ASP A 65 6.97 41.19 7.85
N GLY A 66 7.65 40.71 8.89
CA GLY A 66 7.27 39.54 9.68
C GLY A 66 7.72 38.20 9.09
N ARG A 67 8.34 38.16 7.89
CA ARG A 67 8.90 36.91 7.35
C ARG A 67 10.10 36.44 8.14
N VAL A 68 10.23 35.13 8.23
CA VAL A 68 11.46 34.45 8.62
C VAL A 68 12.11 33.84 7.37
N LEU A 69 13.43 33.90 7.29
CA LEU A 69 14.23 33.26 6.26
C LEU A 69 15.32 32.41 6.91
N ALA A 70 15.73 31.34 6.25
CA ALA A 70 16.89 30.57 6.64
C ALA A 70 17.70 30.15 5.42
N PHE A 71 19.02 30.22 5.55
CA PHE A 71 19.98 29.91 4.50
C PHE A 71 21.04 28.95 5.00
N ARG A 72 21.50 28.05 4.12
CA ARG A 72 22.76 27.32 4.26
C ARG A 72 23.77 27.91 3.28
N LEU A 73 24.94 28.25 3.80
CA LEU A 73 25.95 29.04 3.10
C LEU A 73 27.30 28.30 3.14
N PRO A 74 27.63 27.50 2.11
CA PRO A 74 28.86 26.72 2.09
C PRO A 74 30.14 27.56 2.01
N ALA A 75 30.09 28.71 1.31
CA ALA A 75 31.25 29.55 1.02
C ALA A 75 31.39 30.76 1.97
N VAL A 76 30.48 30.92 2.93
CA VAL A 76 30.42 32.12 3.80
C VAL A 76 30.85 31.76 5.23
N PRO A 77 31.82 32.48 5.82
CA PRO A 77 32.19 32.29 7.23
C PRO A 77 31.03 32.58 8.19
N LEU A 78 31.02 31.89 9.34
CA LEU A 78 30.04 32.14 10.41
C LEU A 78 30.19 33.57 10.95
N GLY A 79 29.11 34.36 10.94
CA GLY A 79 29.08 35.74 11.44
C GLY A 79 29.32 36.83 10.39
N GLU A 80 29.42 36.48 9.12
CA GLU A 80 29.71 37.42 8.02
C GLU A 80 28.47 38.21 7.59
N ASP A 81 28.15 39.31 8.27
CA ASP A 81 26.91 40.06 8.04
C ASP A 81 26.84 40.78 6.67
N GLY A 82 27.97 40.96 5.99
CA GLY A 82 28.02 41.59 4.66
C GLY A 82 27.16 40.89 3.61
N VAL A 83 26.83 39.61 3.80
CA VAL A 83 26.00 38.84 2.86
C VAL A 83 24.49 39.03 3.06
N ILE A 84 24.05 39.66 4.15
CA ILE A 84 22.62 39.72 4.52
C ILE A 84 21.81 40.55 3.52
N ALA A 85 22.28 41.75 3.19
CA ALA A 85 21.60 42.63 2.23
C ALA A 85 21.40 41.97 0.85
N PRO A 86 22.43 41.39 0.19
CA PRO A 86 22.24 40.73 -1.10
C PRO A 86 21.37 39.47 -0.99
N LEU A 87 21.45 38.69 0.11
CA LEU A 87 20.56 37.54 0.32
C LEU A 87 19.08 37.95 0.39
N VAL A 88 18.78 38.99 1.16
CA VAL A 88 17.40 39.50 1.29
C VAL A 88 16.89 40.05 -0.04
N ALA A 89 17.73 40.76 -0.80
CA ALA A 89 17.37 41.28 -2.12
C ALA A 89 16.94 40.15 -3.08
N GLU A 90 17.69 39.04 -3.13
CA GLU A 90 17.39 37.90 -3.99
C GLU A 90 16.03 37.25 -3.69
N VAL A 91 15.58 37.24 -2.43
CA VAL A 91 14.32 36.59 -2.03
C VAL A 91 13.19 37.57 -1.72
N THR A 92 13.39 38.86 -1.94
CA THR A 92 12.40 39.90 -1.63
C THR A 92 11.07 39.61 -2.33
N ASN A 93 11.13 39.23 -3.61
CA ASN A 93 9.95 38.92 -4.43
C ASN A 93 9.48 37.46 -4.33
N ASP A 94 10.18 36.59 -3.60
CA ASP A 94 9.81 35.19 -3.47
C ASP A 94 8.89 34.92 -2.27
N LEU A 95 7.72 35.55 -2.29
CA LEU A 95 6.72 35.42 -1.22
C LEU A 95 6.17 33.99 -1.07
N ARG A 96 6.23 33.18 -2.14
CA ARG A 96 5.73 31.79 -2.16
C ARG A 96 6.79 30.75 -1.80
N GLY A 97 8.04 31.16 -1.64
CA GLY A 97 9.17 30.31 -1.31
C GLY A 97 9.46 29.26 -2.39
N ASN A 98 9.65 29.71 -3.61
CA ASN A 98 9.91 28.91 -4.80
C ASN A 98 11.40 28.84 -5.19
N ARG A 99 12.24 29.78 -4.74
CA ARG A 99 13.68 29.80 -5.00
C ARG A 99 14.42 29.02 -3.92
N TRP A 100 14.82 27.79 -4.21
CA TRP A 100 15.49 26.91 -3.24
C TRP A 100 17.03 26.97 -3.32
N ALA A 101 17.58 27.58 -4.36
CA ALA A 101 19.01 27.82 -4.55
C ALA A 101 19.24 29.20 -5.18
N LEU A 102 20.31 29.86 -4.77
CA LEU A 102 20.73 31.18 -5.21
C LEU A 102 22.22 31.12 -5.54
N GLU A 103 22.63 31.85 -6.57
CA GLU A 103 24.03 32.07 -6.94
C GLU A 103 24.25 33.57 -7.04
N HIS A 104 25.24 34.09 -6.32
CA HIS A 104 25.51 35.53 -6.31
C HIS A 104 26.99 35.82 -5.99
N PRO A 105 27.64 36.80 -6.62
CA PRO A 105 29.07 37.10 -6.40
C PRO A 105 29.45 37.38 -4.93
N ALA A 106 28.55 37.98 -4.16
CA ALA A 106 28.82 38.36 -2.77
C ALA A 106 28.85 37.19 -1.78
N PHE A 107 28.24 36.04 -2.09
CA PHE A 107 28.13 34.91 -1.17
C PHE A 107 28.31 33.54 -1.83
N GLY A 108 28.55 33.50 -3.14
CA GLY A 108 28.59 32.27 -3.93
C GLY A 108 27.21 31.60 -3.96
N PHE A 109 27.21 30.30 -3.69
CA PHE A 109 26.00 29.50 -3.60
C PHE A 109 25.33 29.67 -2.23
N ALA A 110 24.01 29.91 -2.23
CA ALA A 110 23.18 29.89 -1.03
C ALA A 110 21.95 29.00 -1.23
N GLN A 111 21.68 28.14 -0.26
CA GLN A 111 20.51 27.26 -0.28
C GLN A 111 19.44 27.78 0.66
N VAL A 112 18.21 27.97 0.16
CA VAL A 112 17.10 28.51 0.93
C VAL A 112 16.32 27.38 1.61
N LEU A 113 16.16 27.48 2.93
CA LEU A 113 15.69 26.39 3.79
C LEU A 113 14.23 26.60 4.23
N TYR A 114 13.26 26.56 3.30
CA TYR A 114 11.84 26.77 3.65
C TYR A 114 11.25 25.73 4.62
N ALA A 115 11.80 24.53 4.62
CA ALA A 115 11.39 23.44 5.50
C ALA A 115 12.19 23.40 6.82
N ALA A 116 13.06 24.38 7.06
CA ALA A 116 13.73 24.52 8.35
C ALA A 116 12.72 24.96 9.42
N PRO A 117 12.97 24.60 10.69
CA PRO A 117 12.26 25.18 11.81
C PRO A 117 12.36 26.70 11.86
N VAL A 118 11.27 27.34 12.28
CA VAL A 118 11.24 28.79 12.52
C VAL A 118 12.31 29.16 13.54
N LEU A 119 12.42 28.39 14.62
CA LEU A 119 13.53 28.42 15.57
C LEU A 119 14.43 27.20 15.37
N PRO A 120 15.73 27.37 15.12
CA PRO A 120 16.62 26.25 14.85
C PRO A 120 16.68 25.27 16.03
N LEU A 121 16.52 23.98 15.75
CA LEU A 121 16.62 22.90 16.73
C LEU A 121 18.09 22.52 16.93
N LEU A 122 18.74 23.16 17.91
CA LEU A 122 20.14 22.93 18.24
C LEU A 122 20.30 21.72 19.18
N ARG A 123 21.42 21.00 19.07
CA ARG A 123 21.71 19.83 19.92
C ARG A 123 21.65 20.18 21.42
N ARG A 124 21.08 19.29 22.24
CA ARG A 124 20.96 19.46 23.71
C ARG A 124 22.30 19.73 24.41
N GLU A 125 23.39 19.16 23.90
CA GLU A 125 24.76 19.37 24.37
C GLU A 125 25.19 20.85 24.31
N HIS A 126 24.49 21.66 23.51
CA HIS A 126 24.75 23.08 23.30
C HIS A 126 23.68 23.98 23.92
N ALA A 127 22.84 23.47 24.83
CA ALA A 127 21.65 24.17 25.38
C ALA A 127 21.91 25.58 25.94
N GLY A 128 23.16 25.98 26.19
CA GLY A 128 23.54 27.37 26.51
C GLY A 128 23.06 28.41 25.48
N PHE A 129 22.71 28.00 24.25
CA PHE A 129 22.13 28.89 23.24
C PHE A 129 20.83 29.60 23.69
N VAL A 130 20.07 29.05 24.65
CA VAL A 130 18.84 29.73 25.12
C VAL A 130 19.13 31.00 25.91
N PHE A 131 20.37 31.16 26.39
CA PHE A 131 20.87 32.35 27.06
C PHE A 131 21.62 33.29 26.10
N ASP A 132 21.77 32.90 24.83
CA ASP A 132 22.38 33.74 23.81
C ASP A 132 21.45 34.92 23.47
N ALA A 133 21.99 36.12 23.49
CA ALA A 133 21.21 37.34 23.29
C ALA A 133 20.63 37.43 21.87
N GLU A 134 21.36 36.98 20.84
CA GLU A 134 20.85 36.97 19.47
C GLU A 134 19.71 35.96 19.33
N PHE A 135 19.83 34.78 19.95
CA PHE A 135 18.76 33.79 19.98
C PHE A 135 17.51 34.31 20.68
N GLN A 136 17.65 34.93 21.86
CA GLN A 136 16.54 35.51 22.62
C GLN A 136 15.86 36.65 21.85
N GLN A 137 16.66 37.55 21.25
CA GLN A 137 16.13 38.63 20.43
C GLN A 137 15.39 38.11 19.20
N PHE A 138 15.94 37.09 18.54
CA PHE A 138 15.29 36.45 17.40
C PHE A 138 13.95 35.82 17.81
N ALA A 139 13.94 35.04 18.90
CA ALA A 139 12.74 34.37 19.41
C ALA A 139 11.67 35.36 19.85
N ALA A 140 12.04 36.44 20.55
CA ALA A 140 11.11 37.49 21.01
C ALA A 140 10.48 38.28 19.86
N GLY A 141 11.10 38.27 18.66
CA GLY A 141 10.54 38.91 17.48
C GLY A 141 9.44 38.08 16.80
N LEU A 142 9.37 36.77 17.06
CA LEU A 142 8.43 35.90 16.38
C LEU A 142 6.99 36.15 16.83
N ASP A 143 6.06 35.81 15.95
CA ASP A 143 4.66 35.88 16.26
C ASP A 143 4.23 34.69 17.13
N ASP A 144 3.99 34.99 18.41
CA ASP A 144 3.64 34.00 19.42
C ASP A 144 2.35 33.22 19.12
N GLU A 145 1.36 33.86 18.49
CA GLU A 145 0.09 33.19 18.19
C GLU A 145 0.25 32.21 17.03
N VAL A 146 0.98 32.61 15.98
CA VAL A 146 1.31 31.72 14.85
C VAL A 146 2.15 30.55 15.34
N MET A 147 3.17 30.80 16.18
CA MET A 147 4.03 29.76 16.72
C MET A 147 3.24 28.77 17.58
N ARG A 148 2.40 29.25 18.52
CA ARG A 148 1.54 28.38 19.33
C ARG A 148 0.61 27.53 18.48
N LEU A 149 0.00 28.10 17.44
CA LEU A 149 -0.85 27.36 16.52
C LEU A 149 -0.08 26.26 15.79
N LEU A 150 1.07 26.57 15.18
CA LEU A 150 1.84 25.57 14.44
C LEU A 150 2.34 24.44 15.33
N LEU A 151 2.83 24.76 16.54
CA LEU A 151 3.28 23.76 17.51
C LEU A 151 2.12 22.88 18.02
N SER A 152 0.91 23.42 18.11
CA SER A 152 -0.28 22.61 18.48
C SER A 152 -0.63 21.52 17.46
N LEU A 153 -0.18 21.66 16.21
CA LEU A 153 -0.38 20.66 15.15
C LEU A 153 0.62 19.50 15.24
N GLU A 154 1.71 19.66 15.99
CA GLU A 154 2.81 18.68 16.15
C GLU A 154 2.69 17.87 17.45
N ARG A 155 1.47 17.61 17.91
CA ARG A 155 1.25 16.86 19.14
C ARG A 155 1.64 15.39 19.00
N ASP A 156 2.11 14.80 20.09
CA ASP A 156 2.25 13.35 20.18
C ASP A 156 0.86 12.68 20.16
N PRO A 157 0.65 11.66 19.31
CA PRO A 157 -0.61 10.94 19.27
C PRO A 157 -0.82 10.10 20.54
N THR A 158 -2.08 9.80 20.84
CA THR A 158 -2.43 8.82 21.89
C THR A 158 -1.72 7.49 21.62
N PRO A 159 -1.07 6.87 22.62
CA PRO A 159 -0.41 5.57 22.46
C PRO A 159 -1.35 4.51 21.86
N ALA A 160 -0.83 3.75 20.90
CA ALA A 160 -1.59 2.68 20.27
C ALA A 160 -1.94 1.57 21.27
N ALA A 161 -3.05 0.88 21.03
CA ALA A 161 -3.37 -0.34 21.75
C ALA A 161 -2.29 -1.41 21.52
N VAL A 162 -1.97 -2.15 22.57
CA VAL A 162 -1.05 -3.29 22.52
C VAL A 162 -1.89 -4.56 22.51
N THR A 163 -1.85 -5.28 21.38
CA THR A 163 -2.55 -6.57 21.21
C THR A 163 -1.60 -7.76 21.24
N ARG A 164 -0.30 -7.52 21.05
CA ARG A 164 0.73 -8.56 21.05
C ARG A 164 0.94 -9.10 22.46
N ARG A 165 1.24 -10.40 22.55
CA ARG A 165 1.48 -11.07 23.84
C ARG A 165 2.81 -10.68 24.48
N ASP A 166 3.79 -10.28 23.67
CA ASP A 166 5.10 -9.78 24.11
C ASP A 166 5.06 -8.35 24.69
N GLY A 167 3.91 -7.67 24.59
CA GLY A 167 3.73 -6.31 25.10
C GLY A 167 4.28 -5.22 24.18
N GLU A 168 4.81 -5.56 23.00
CA GLU A 168 5.29 -4.56 22.04
C GLU A 168 4.12 -3.82 21.36
N ALA A 169 4.20 -2.49 21.37
CA ALA A 169 3.27 -1.66 20.63
C ALA A 169 3.56 -1.72 19.11
N PRO A 170 2.54 -1.52 18.26
CA PRO A 170 2.77 -1.39 16.83
C PRO A 170 3.65 -0.17 16.54
N HIS A 171 4.46 -0.22 15.48
CA HIS A 171 5.31 0.91 15.10
C HIS A 171 4.45 2.16 14.84
N PRO A 172 4.81 3.32 15.44
CA PRO A 172 4.03 4.54 15.27
C PRO A 172 4.13 5.06 13.83
N LEU A 173 3.12 5.82 13.40
CA LEU A 173 3.19 6.53 12.13
C LEU A 173 4.30 7.59 12.19
N PRO A 174 4.98 7.87 11.06
CA PRO A 174 5.98 8.93 11.02
C PRO A 174 5.34 10.28 11.37
N ALA A 175 5.95 10.97 12.34
CA ALA A 175 5.53 12.30 12.76
C ALA A 175 5.62 13.30 11.59
N ARG A 176 4.78 14.34 11.64
CA ARG A 176 4.77 15.42 10.66
C ARG A 176 5.19 16.71 11.31
N PHE A 177 5.91 17.49 10.52
CA PHE A 177 6.46 18.77 10.95
C PHE A 177 5.71 19.93 10.26
N TYR A 178 5.21 20.87 11.06
CA TYR A 178 4.38 22.01 10.67
C TYR A 178 4.95 23.36 11.09
N ALA A 179 5.75 23.47 12.14
CA ALA A 179 6.44 24.66 12.63
C ALA A 179 7.66 25.03 11.75
N SER A 180 7.47 24.93 10.43
CA SER A 180 8.44 25.31 9.43
C SER A 180 8.33 26.79 9.08
N ILE A 181 9.45 27.38 8.65
CA ILE A 181 9.51 28.75 8.13
C ILE A 181 8.45 28.98 7.04
N ARG A 182 8.24 27.99 6.16
CA ARG A 182 7.22 28.06 5.11
C ARG A 182 5.81 28.27 5.66
N ASN A 183 5.42 27.50 6.67
CA ASN A 183 4.08 27.57 7.24
C ASN A 183 3.92 28.81 8.12
N TYR A 184 4.95 29.20 8.86
CA TYR A 184 4.97 30.46 9.60
C TYR A 184 4.77 31.66 8.67
N ASN A 185 5.56 31.78 7.60
CA ASN A 185 5.44 32.90 6.66
C ASN A 185 4.07 32.94 5.98
N ARG A 186 3.44 31.79 5.73
CA ARG A 186 2.09 31.72 5.16
C ARG A 186 1.00 32.32 6.04
N LEU A 187 1.25 32.44 7.35
CA LEU A 187 0.32 32.99 8.31
C LEU A 187 0.76 34.38 8.77
N ALA A 188 2.03 34.53 9.15
CA ALA A 188 2.57 35.77 9.72
C ALA A 188 2.54 36.97 8.75
N THR A 189 2.60 36.71 7.44
CA THR A 189 2.62 37.78 6.41
C THR A 189 1.24 38.17 5.90
N LEU A 190 0.18 37.52 6.38
CA LEU A 190 -1.18 37.83 5.93
C LEU A 190 -1.67 39.14 6.55
N PRO A 191 -2.54 39.89 5.84
CA PRO A 191 -3.32 40.96 6.44
C PRO A 191 -4.09 40.46 7.67
N SER A 192 -4.27 41.31 8.69
CA SER A 192 -4.81 40.94 10.00
C SER A 192 -6.11 40.14 9.93
N GLU A 193 -7.09 40.60 9.14
CA GLU A 193 -8.39 39.93 8.97
C GLU A 193 -8.28 38.53 8.34
N LEU A 194 -7.49 38.39 7.27
CA LEU A 194 -7.26 37.10 6.61
C LEU A 194 -6.48 36.15 7.53
N ARG A 195 -5.50 36.70 8.24
CA ARG A 195 -4.71 35.95 9.21
C ARG A 195 -5.61 35.37 10.31
N GLU A 196 -6.46 36.20 10.91
CA GLU A 196 -7.42 35.78 11.94
C GLU A 196 -8.32 34.65 11.44
N ARG A 197 -8.91 34.81 10.24
CA ARG A 197 -9.78 33.79 9.63
C ARG A 197 -9.06 32.46 9.41
N ARG A 198 -7.85 32.49 8.84
CA ARG A 198 -7.06 31.26 8.60
C ARG A 198 -6.60 30.60 9.89
N MET A 199 -6.18 31.38 10.88
CA MET A 199 -5.79 30.87 12.20
C MET A 199 -6.99 30.25 12.92
N GLN A 200 -8.16 30.88 12.86
CA GLN A 200 -9.40 30.34 13.42
C GLN A 200 -9.81 29.02 12.73
N ALA A 201 -9.70 28.94 11.40
CA ALA A 201 -9.99 27.73 10.65
C ALA A 201 -9.05 26.57 11.04
N LEU A 202 -7.75 26.85 11.14
CA LEU A 202 -6.73 25.89 11.58
C LEU A 202 -6.95 25.43 13.02
N ALA A 203 -7.34 26.33 13.93
CA ALA A 203 -7.62 25.99 15.32
C ALA A 203 -8.89 25.15 15.47
N ARG A 204 -9.92 25.41 14.64
CA ARG A 204 -11.23 24.75 14.77
C ARG A 204 -11.30 23.38 14.09
N PHE A 205 -10.63 23.22 12.94
CA PHE A 205 -10.64 21.99 12.16
C PHE A 205 -9.22 21.58 11.71
N PRO A 206 -8.25 21.45 12.62
CA PRO A 206 -6.84 21.25 12.28
C PRO A 206 -6.61 20.03 11.38
N ALA A 207 -7.31 18.91 11.65
CA ALA A 207 -7.21 17.69 10.87
C ALA A 207 -7.64 17.83 9.39
N LEU A 208 -8.48 18.82 9.09
CA LEU A 208 -9.08 19.01 7.76
C LEU A 208 -8.53 20.26 7.06
N VAL A 209 -8.13 21.29 7.81
CA VAL A 209 -7.65 22.56 7.25
C VAL A 209 -6.13 22.57 7.08
N ALA A 210 -5.36 21.99 8.02
CA ALA A 210 -3.90 22.02 7.95
C ALA A 210 -3.35 21.33 6.67
N PRO A 211 -3.86 20.17 6.21
CA PRO A 211 -3.42 19.57 4.95
C PRO A 211 -3.67 20.43 3.70
N ILE A 212 -4.63 21.36 3.79
CA ILE A 212 -5.03 22.25 2.69
C ILE A 212 -4.25 23.56 2.71
N LEU A 213 -4.08 24.19 3.87
CA LEU A 213 -3.39 25.48 3.99
C LEU A 213 -1.88 25.36 4.19
N LEU A 214 -1.44 24.34 4.91
CA LEU A 214 -0.07 24.17 5.36
C LEU A 214 0.61 23.04 4.60
N THR A 215 1.93 22.99 4.70
CA THR A 215 2.76 21.93 4.11
C THR A 215 3.18 20.99 5.23
N ALA A 216 2.87 19.71 5.07
CA ALA A 216 3.22 18.65 6.01
C ALA A 216 4.61 18.11 5.67
N HIS A 217 5.63 18.54 6.41
CA HIS A 217 7.01 18.12 6.17
C HIS A 217 7.28 16.75 6.81
N HIS A 218 8.08 15.89 6.15
CA HIS A 218 8.52 14.61 6.73
C HIS A 218 9.42 14.80 7.96
N SER A 219 10.23 15.85 7.94
CA SER A 219 11.17 16.17 9.01
C SER A 219 11.59 17.64 8.89
N PRO A 220 12.14 18.22 9.97
CA PRO A 220 12.91 19.46 9.90
C PRO A 220 14.05 19.33 8.89
N ASN A 221 14.15 20.25 7.93
CA ASN A 221 15.21 20.23 6.91
C ASN A 221 16.06 21.50 6.95
N CYS A 222 17.32 21.36 7.39
CA CYS A 222 18.32 22.43 7.44
C CYS A 222 19.51 22.19 6.48
N PHE A 223 19.32 21.41 5.40
CA PHE A 223 20.41 20.87 4.57
C PHE A 223 20.28 21.13 3.08
N ASP A 224 19.28 20.56 2.42
CA ASP A 224 19.31 20.42 0.95
C ASP A 224 18.17 21.18 0.22
N GLY A 225 17.41 21.98 0.96
CA GLY A 225 16.31 22.82 0.43
C GLY A 225 15.17 22.04 -0.24
N LYS A 226 15.25 20.70 -0.31
CA LYS A 226 14.29 19.87 -1.06
C LYS A 226 12.95 19.79 -0.36
N ARG A 227 11.91 19.75 -1.19
CA ARG A 227 10.50 19.65 -0.76
C ARG A 227 10.13 18.19 -0.51
N HIS A 228 10.55 17.65 0.62
CA HIS A 228 10.02 16.40 1.15
C HIS A 228 8.73 16.70 1.93
N ALA A 229 7.68 17.10 1.20
CA ALA A 229 6.41 17.50 1.80
C ALA A 229 5.27 17.59 0.78
N TRP A 230 4.02 17.51 1.26
CA TRP A 230 2.81 17.70 0.46
C TRP A 230 1.87 18.74 1.08
N ARG A 231 0.99 19.25 0.22
CA ARG A 231 -0.18 20.10 0.54
C ARG A 231 -1.24 19.83 -0.52
N GLU A 232 -2.48 19.62 -0.11
CA GLU A 232 -3.63 19.42 -1.00
C GLU A 232 -4.34 20.76 -1.22
N LYS A 233 -3.88 21.53 -2.20
CA LYS A 233 -4.51 22.85 -2.46
C LYS A 233 -5.95 22.66 -2.92
N ASP A 234 -6.86 23.42 -2.32
CA ASP A 234 -8.25 23.52 -2.76
C ASP A 234 -8.66 25.00 -2.67
N GLU A 235 -8.80 25.63 -3.83
CA GLU A 235 -9.12 27.05 -3.93
C GLU A 235 -10.52 27.37 -3.38
N ALA A 236 -11.46 26.43 -3.46
CA ALA A 236 -12.81 26.63 -2.94
C ALA A 236 -12.81 26.64 -1.41
N VAL A 237 -12.02 25.75 -0.78
CA VAL A 237 -11.84 25.76 0.68
C VAL A 237 -11.08 27.01 1.11
N GLU A 238 -10.01 27.39 0.42
CA GLU A 238 -9.24 28.62 0.72
C GLU A 238 -10.14 29.86 0.64
N ALA A 239 -10.94 29.99 -0.42
CA ALA A 239 -11.90 31.09 -0.58
C ALA A 239 -12.97 31.10 0.51
N ALA A 240 -13.48 29.92 0.92
CA ALA A 240 -14.45 29.82 2.02
C ALA A 240 -13.88 30.30 3.36
N ILE A 241 -12.61 29.96 3.64
CA ILE A 241 -11.89 30.45 4.83
C ILE A 241 -11.70 31.96 4.74
N ASP A 242 -11.16 32.45 3.63
CA ASP A 242 -10.81 33.87 3.46
C ASP A 242 -12.04 34.77 3.47
N ALA A 243 -13.19 34.29 2.97
CA ALA A 243 -14.47 34.97 3.04
C ALA A 243 -15.18 34.84 4.41
N GLY A 244 -14.72 33.93 5.27
CA GLY A 244 -15.36 33.61 6.56
C GLY A 244 -16.74 32.98 6.42
N LYS A 245 -17.02 32.27 5.32
CA LYS A 245 -18.35 31.72 5.00
C LYS A 245 -18.29 30.24 4.59
N ASP A 246 -19.24 29.45 5.12
CA ASP A 246 -19.47 28.03 4.80
C ASP A 246 -18.24 27.11 4.76
N LEU A 247 -17.29 27.29 5.69
CA LEU A 247 -16.12 26.40 5.79
C LEU A 247 -16.52 24.93 5.95
N ILE A 248 -17.57 24.64 6.73
CA ILE A 248 -18.03 23.26 6.96
C ILE A 248 -18.52 22.63 5.65
N GLY A 249 -19.30 23.34 4.84
CA GLY A 249 -19.76 22.85 3.54
C GLY A 249 -18.61 22.66 2.55
N ALA A 250 -17.63 23.57 2.54
CA ALA A 250 -16.45 23.45 1.69
C ALA A 250 -15.61 22.21 2.05
N LEU A 251 -15.31 21.99 3.34
CA LEU A 251 -14.55 20.83 3.81
C LEU A 251 -15.30 19.51 3.54
N ALA A 252 -16.62 19.49 3.77
CA ALA A 252 -17.46 18.32 3.49
C ALA A 252 -17.36 17.92 2.01
N ARG A 253 -17.44 18.90 1.09
CA ARG A 253 -17.31 18.67 -0.35
C ARG A 253 -15.90 18.21 -0.74
N HIS A 254 -14.86 18.86 -0.21
CA HIS A 254 -13.46 18.54 -0.52
C HIS A 254 -13.12 17.08 -0.16
N TYR A 255 -13.50 16.65 1.04
CA TYR A 255 -13.20 15.31 1.55
C TYR A 255 -14.22 14.25 1.14
N GLY A 256 -15.39 14.63 0.60
CA GLY A 256 -16.47 13.71 0.27
C GLY A 256 -17.14 13.11 1.51
N ILE A 257 -17.28 13.91 2.58
CA ILE A 257 -17.82 13.48 3.87
C ILE A 257 -18.99 14.34 4.33
N SER A 258 -19.76 13.86 5.30
CA SER A 258 -20.86 14.62 5.88
C SER A 258 -20.39 15.85 6.67
N LYS A 259 -21.24 16.88 6.71
CA LYS A 259 -21.07 18.03 7.63
C LYS A 259 -21.06 17.61 9.11
N GLY A 260 -21.60 16.43 9.44
CA GLY A 260 -21.53 15.83 10.76
C GLY A 260 -20.10 15.43 11.12
N LEU A 261 -19.43 14.69 10.22
CA LEU A 261 -18.04 14.27 10.43
C LEU A 261 -17.06 15.44 10.47
N VAL A 262 -17.28 16.49 9.67
CA VAL A 262 -16.45 17.72 9.75
C VAL A 262 -16.42 18.29 11.18
N ARG A 263 -17.55 18.22 11.90
CA ARG A 263 -17.70 18.68 13.28
C ARG A 263 -17.37 17.62 14.33
N ALA A 264 -17.02 16.40 13.93
CA ALA A 264 -16.80 15.31 14.86
C ALA A 264 -15.56 15.57 15.74
N PRO A 265 -15.58 15.13 17.02
CA PRO A 265 -14.47 15.33 17.95
C PRO A 265 -13.11 14.79 17.46
N VAL A 266 -13.12 13.76 16.62
CA VAL A 266 -11.90 13.21 15.98
C VAL A 266 -11.14 14.24 15.14
N ASN A 267 -11.82 15.29 14.64
CA ASN A 267 -11.21 16.33 13.82
C ASN A 267 -10.83 17.58 14.63
N ALA A 268 -11.06 17.58 15.95
CA ALA A 268 -10.75 18.70 16.84
C ALA A 268 -9.25 18.90 17.11
N ALA A 269 -8.42 17.90 16.81
CA ALA A 269 -6.97 18.05 16.80
C ALA A 269 -6.34 17.31 15.60
N MET A 270 -5.12 17.69 15.25
CA MET A 270 -4.41 17.11 14.12
C MET A 270 -3.93 15.69 14.42
N TRP A 271 -4.42 14.69 13.69
CA TRP A 271 -3.93 13.31 13.80
C TRP A 271 -3.00 12.94 12.62
N PRO A 272 -2.01 12.05 12.84
CA PRO A 272 -0.99 11.71 11.84
C PRO A 272 -1.57 10.95 10.64
N ALA A 273 -1.18 11.36 9.44
CA ALA A 273 -1.48 10.64 8.20
C ALA A 273 -0.23 10.62 7.29
N PRO A 274 0.20 9.46 6.79
CA PRO A 274 1.28 9.33 5.83
C PRO A 274 1.06 10.04 4.51
N ASP A 275 -0.19 10.19 4.06
CA ASP A 275 -0.53 10.86 2.81
C ASP A 275 -2.03 11.24 2.79
N GLN A 276 -2.48 11.77 1.64
CA GLN A 276 -3.85 12.22 1.43
C GLN A 276 -4.84 11.06 1.30
N ALA A 277 -4.48 10.00 0.58
CA ALA A 277 -5.34 8.84 0.37
C ALA A 277 -5.59 8.09 1.69
N TYR A 278 -4.55 7.98 2.52
CA TYR A 278 -4.63 7.51 3.88
C TYR A 278 -5.68 8.32 4.65
N ARG A 279 -5.57 9.66 4.65
CA ARG A 279 -6.52 10.54 5.36
C ARG A 279 -7.95 10.36 4.86
N ARG A 280 -8.15 10.41 3.54
CA ARG A 280 -9.48 10.26 2.89
C ARG A 280 -10.13 8.94 3.26
N SER A 281 -9.41 7.82 3.18
CA SER A 281 -9.95 6.49 3.50
C SER A 281 -10.42 6.38 4.95
N ARG A 282 -9.70 7.00 5.90
CA ARG A 282 -10.13 7.02 7.32
C ARG A 282 -11.35 7.91 7.53
N LEU A 283 -11.38 9.07 6.87
CA LEU A 283 -12.54 9.96 6.93
C LEU A 283 -13.79 9.29 6.33
N GLU A 284 -13.66 8.61 5.19
CA GLU A 284 -14.76 7.84 4.56
C GLU A 284 -15.30 6.76 5.51
N LEU A 285 -14.40 5.96 6.11
CA LEU A 285 -14.79 4.96 7.10
C LEU A 285 -15.53 5.59 8.28
N LEU A 286 -14.98 6.65 8.86
CA LEU A 286 -15.59 7.34 10.00
C LEU A 286 -16.94 7.96 9.64
N ASP A 287 -17.11 8.46 8.42
CA ASP A 287 -18.36 9.08 7.96
C ASP A 287 -19.48 8.05 7.84
N ALA A 288 -19.13 6.83 7.39
CA ALA A 288 -20.05 5.71 7.26
C ALA A 288 -20.66 5.27 8.61
N LEU A 289 -19.94 5.51 9.71
CA LEU A 289 -20.40 5.21 11.07
C LEU A 289 -21.44 6.25 11.54
N PRO A 290 -22.54 5.82 12.20
CA PRO A 290 -23.45 6.73 12.90
C PRO A 290 -22.72 7.59 13.94
N ASP A 291 -23.23 8.80 14.20
CA ASP A 291 -22.62 9.77 15.12
C ASP A 291 -22.32 9.18 16.52
N ASN A 292 -23.22 8.34 17.06
CA ASN A 292 -23.06 7.69 18.37
C ASN A 292 -22.10 6.49 18.38
N GLN A 293 -21.59 6.09 17.21
CA GLN A 293 -20.66 4.97 17.03
C GLN A 293 -19.25 5.44 16.60
N ARG A 294 -19.11 6.72 16.25
CA ARG A 294 -17.83 7.33 15.89
C ARG A 294 -16.95 7.50 17.13
N PRO A 295 -15.64 7.27 17.00
CA PRO A 295 -14.71 7.50 18.09
C PRO A 295 -14.47 8.99 18.36
N GLY A 296 -14.12 9.30 19.60
CA GLY A 296 -13.33 10.49 19.91
C GLY A 296 -11.89 10.37 19.36
N LEU A 297 -11.11 11.44 19.47
CA LEU A 297 -9.75 11.47 18.96
C LEU A 297 -8.84 10.39 19.59
N ALA A 298 -8.84 10.28 20.92
CA ALA A 298 -7.99 9.31 21.63
C ALA A 298 -8.36 7.86 21.28
N GLU A 299 -9.65 7.57 21.17
CA GLU A 299 -10.15 6.24 20.77
C GLU A 299 -9.78 5.90 19.33
N PHE A 300 -9.83 6.89 18.43
CA PHE A 300 -9.39 6.71 17.04
C PHE A 300 -7.90 6.40 16.99
N GLU A 301 -7.07 7.23 17.61
CA GLU A 301 -5.61 7.08 17.58
C GLU A 301 -5.12 5.78 18.20
N ARG A 302 -5.78 5.33 19.27
CA ARG A 302 -5.49 4.07 19.94
C ARG A 302 -5.57 2.87 18.98
N TRP A 303 -6.46 2.91 17.99
CA TRP A 303 -6.71 1.77 17.10
C TRP A 303 -6.32 2.01 15.62
N GLN A 304 -5.94 3.23 15.26
CA GLN A 304 -5.71 3.62 13.85
C GLN A 304 -4.65 2.78 13.12
N LEU A 305 -3.66 2.24 13.84
CA LEU A 305 -2.58 1.45 13.23
C LEU A 305 -3.07 0.10 12.68
N TYR A 306 -4.09 -0.48 13.30
CA TYR A 306 -4.73 -1.72 12.84
C TYR A 306 -5.58 -1.52 11.58
N LEU A 307 -5.89 -0.26 11.22
CA LEU A 307 -6.64 0.02 10.01
C LEU A 307 -5.88 -0.34 8.75
N ALA A 308 -4.54 -0.36 8.76
CA ALA A 308 -3.76 -0.78 7.59
C ALA A 308 -4.15 -2.22 7.18
N ASN A 309 -4.13 -3.16 8.13
CA ASN A 309 -4.54 -4.54 7.88
C ASN A 309 -6.04 -4.68 7.57
N TYR A 310 -6.88 -3.86 8.20
CA TYR A 310 -8.32 -3.82 7.89
C TYR A 310 -8.57 -3.40 6.43
N PHE A 311 -7.91 -2.35 5.95
CA PHE A 311 -8.05 -1.90 4.57
C PHE A 311 -7.40 -2.87 3.58
N ALA A 312 -6.28 -3.49 3.96
CA ALA A 312 -5.65 -4.54 3.16
C ALA A 312 -6.62 -5.70 2.88
N LEU A 313 -7.50 -6.08 3.83
CA LEU A 313 -8.53 -7.11 3.60
C LEU A 313 -9.48 -6.76 2.47
N LEU A 314 -9.84 -5.48 2.36
CA LEU A 314 -10.73 -4.99 1.32
C LEU A 314 -10.02 -4.98 -0.04
N GLY A 315 -8.70 -4.87 -0.06
CA GLY A 315 -7.88 -4.87 -1.27
C GLY A 315 -7.41 -3.46 -1.64
N GLU A 316 -6.34 -3.42 -2.45
CA GLU A 316 -5.64 -2.21 -2.86
C GLU A 316 -5.58 -2.16 -4.40
N HIS A 317 -5.65 -0.96 -5.00
CA HIS A 317 -5.27 -0.76 -6.41
C HIS A 317 -3.73 -0.68 -6.57
N ASP A 318 -3.23 -0.62 -7.82
CA ASP A 318 -1.81 -0.44 -8.23
C ASP A 318 -1.03 0.73 -7.55
N ARG A 319 -1.66 1.48 -6.64
CA ARG A 319 -1.04 2.53 -5.82
C ARG A 319 -1.15 2.28 -4.31
N ASP A 320 -1.42 1.05 -3.88
CA ASP A 320 -1.58 0.64 -2.47
C ASP A 320 -2.69 1.44 -1.73
N HIS A 321 -3.79 1.77 -2.42
CA HIS A 321 -4.89 2.55 -1.85
C HIS A 321 -6.19 1.75 -1.81
N PRO A 322 -6.97 1.84 -0.71
CA PRO A 322 -8.26 1.17 -0.64
C PRO A 322 -9.21 1.77 -1.69
N LEU A 323 -9.90 0.91 -2.41
CA LEU A 323 -11.05 1.30 -3.22
C LEU A 323 -12.12 1.99 -2.35
N PRO A 324 -12.89 2.97 -2.88
CA PRO A 324 -14.08 3.44 -2.18
C PRO A 324 -15.06 2.27 -2.04
N TYR A 325 -15.48 1.98 -0.81
CA TYR A 325 -16.42 0.89 -0.52
C TYR A 325 -17.77 1.47 -0.09
N PRO A 326 -18.88 0.77 -0.39
CA PRO A 326 -20.19 1.22 0.07
C PRO A 326 -20.21 1.41 1.61
N PRO A 327 -20.81 2.50 2.14
CA PRO A 327 -20.79 2.81 3.58
C PRO A 327 -21.27 1.65 4.48
N GLU A 328 -22.15 0.79 3.98
CA GLU A 328 -22.62 -0.41 4.68
C GLU A 328 -21.51 -1.41 5.03
N VAL A 329 -20.38 -1.41 4.31
CA VAL A 329 -19.21 -2.25 4.62
C VAL A 329 -18.61 -1.84 5.95
N HIS A 330 -18.31 -0.55 6.11
CA HIS A 330 -17.74 -0.01 7.34
C HIS A 330 -18.76 0.00 8.50
N ARG A 331 -20.01 0.35 8.22
CA ARG A 331 -21.10 0.27 9.21
C ARG A 331 -21.35 -1.15 9.69
N GLY A 332 -21.25 -2.14 8.80
CA GLY A 332 -21.32 -3.55 9.16
C GLY A 332 -20.12 -3.97 10.00
N ALA A 333 -18.91 -3.61 9.58
CA ALA A 333 -17.65 -3.93 10.26
C ALA A 333 -17.67 -3.49 11.74
N PHE A 334 -18.11 -2.26 11.98
CA PHE A 334 -18.13 -1.60 13.30
C PHE A 334 -19.54 -1.49 13.89
N ARG A 335 -20.42 -2.46 13.63
CA ARG A 335 -21.83 -2.44 14.10
C ARG A 335 -21.99 -2.25 15.62
N LEU A 336 -20.98 -2.62 16.42
CA LEU A 336 -20.97 -2.44 17.88
C LEU A 336 -20.46 -1.05 18.32
N GLY A 337 -20.08 -0.18 17.39
CA GLY A 337 -19.31 1.04 17.64
C GLY A 337 -17.80 0.80 17.55
N TRP A 338 -17.02 1.87 17.31
CA TRP A 338 -15.58 1.81 17.09
C TRP A 338 -14.81 1.08 18.21
N SER A 339 -14.82 1.65 19.42
CA SER A 339 -14.00 1.17 20.55
C SER A 339 -14.38 -0.25 20.95
N ARG A 340 -15.69 -0.51 21.10
CA ARG A 340 -16.21 -1.83 21.50
C ARG A 340 -15.86 -2.93 20.49
N THR A 341 -15.86 -2.62 19.20
CA THR A 341 -15.49 -3.60 18.16
C THR A 341 -14.03 -4.01 18.31
N TRP A 342 -13.12 -3.03 18.39
CA TRP A 342 -11.68 -3.30 18.51
C TRP A 342 -11.31 -3.99 19.82
N GLU A 343 -11.85 -3.52 20.96
CA GLU A 343 -11.59 -4.11 22.27
C GLU A 343 -12.09 -5.56 22.34
N THR A 344 -13.27 -5.84 21.77
CA THR A 344 -13.79 -7.20 21.70
C THR A 344 -12.96 -8.08 20.78
N ALA A 345 -12.46 -7.53 19.67
CA ALA A 345 -11.58 -8.26 18.76
C ALA A 345 -10.26 -8.63 19.46
N ALA A 346 -9.57 -7.66 20.05
CA ALA A 346 -8.31 -7.87 20.76
C ALA A 346 -8.46 -8.89 21.89
N ARG A 347 -9.51 -8.74 22.71
CA ARG A 347 -9.77 -9.67 23.82
C ARG A 347 -10.03 -11.10 23.36
N ARG A 348 -10.69 -11.28 22.21
CA ARG A 348 -11.13 -12.61 21.75
C ARG A 348 -10.08 -13.31 20.89
N PHE A 349 -9.36 -12.57 20.05
CA PHE A 349 -8.45 -13.13 19.04
C PHE A 349 -6.98 -12.84 19.34
N GLY A 350 -6.67 -12.10 20.41
CA GLY A 350 -5.31 -11.77 20.82
C GLY A 350 -4.68 -10.75 19.88
N ASP A 351 -3.54 -11.11 19.30
CA ASP A 351 -2.82 -10.19 18.42
C ASP A 351 -3.57 -9.98 17.11
N LEU A 352 -4.02 -8.74 16.90
CA LEU A 352 -4.84 -8.38 15.75
C LEU A 352 -4.04 -8.28 14.45
N HIS A 353 -2.71 -8.15 14.50
CA HIS A 353 -1.90 -8.14 13.28
C HIS A 353 -2.01 -9.46 12.48
N PRO A 354 -1.62 -10.62 13.05
CA PRO A 354 -1.78 -11.90 12.37
C PRO A 354 -3.26 -12.26 12.20
N ALA A 355 -4.12 -12.00 13.20
CA ALA A 355 -5.52 -12.39 13.10
C ALA A 355 -6.27 -11.71 11.92
N LEU A 356 -5.95 -10.45 11.63
CA LEU A 356 -6.46 -9.76 10.43
C LEU A 356 -5.83 -10.31 9.14
N ALA A 357 -4.54 -10.62 9.14
CA ALA A 357 -3.86 -11.20 7.98
C ALA A 357 -4.44 -12.59 7.62
N ASP A 358 -4.64 -13.46 8.61
CA ASP A 358 -5.19 -14.81 8.50
C ASP A 358 -6.59 -14.82 7.84
N CYS A 359 -7.36 -13.75 8.01
CA CYS A 359 -8.67 -13.64 7.35
C CYS A 359 -8.56 -13.75 5.82
N ARG A 360 -7.43 -13.38 5.19
CA ARG A 360 -7.23 -13.56 3.74
C ARG A 360 -7.23 -15.03 3.34
N ASP A 361 -6.66 -15.91 4.15
CA ASP A 361 -6.58 -17.35 3.82
C ASP A 361 -7.95 -18.02 3.94
N PHE A 362 -8.69 -17.66 4.99
CA PHE A 362 -10.10 -18.02 5.09
C PHE A 362 -10.93 -17.52 3.89
N LEU A 363 -10.74 -16.26 3.48
CA LEU A 363 -11.48 -15.69 2.35
C LEU A 363 -11.10 -16.34 1.01
N ARG A 364 -9.87 -16.84 0.84
CA ARG A 364 -9.49 -17.67 -0.31
C ARG A 364 -10.25 -18.99 -0.32
N ALA A 365 -10.32 -19.70 0.81
CA ALA A 365 -11.14 -20.91 0.93
C ALA A 365 -12.63 -20.62 0.67
N ALA A 366 -13.14 -19.49 1.18
CA ALA A 366 -14.51 -19.06 0.92
C ALA A 366 -14.77 -18.74 -0.57
N ARG A 367 -13.79 -18.18 -1.28
CA ARG A 367 -13.85 -17.95 -2.74
C ARG A 367 -13.98 -19.25 -3.51
N GLU A 368 -13.23 -20.28 -3.13
CA GLU A 368 -13.32 -21.60 -3.75
C GLU A 368 -14.70 -22.23 -3.48
N ARG A 369 -15.20 -22.13 -2.24
CA ARG A 369 -16.55 -22.61 -1.93
C ARG A 369 -17.62 -21.86 -2.71
N ALA A 370 -17.45 -20.55 -2.89
CA ALA A 370 -18.35 -19.73 -3.67
C ALA A 370 -18.38 -20.17 -5.15
N ALA A 371 -17.22 -20.49 -5.74
CA ALA A 371 -17.14 -21.01 -7.10
C ALA A 371 -18.00 -22.26 -7.29
N VAL A 372 -17.92 -23.19 -6.32
CA VAL A 372 -18.74 -24.42 -6.31
C VAL A 372 -20.23 -24.10 -6.18
N ILE A 373 -20.61 -23.24 -5.23
CA ILE A 373 -22.03 -22.84 -5.03
C ILE A 373 -22.60 -22.19 -6.29
N LEU A 374 -21.81 -21.35 -6.97
CA LEU A 374 -22.23 -20.60 -8.16
C LEU A 374 -22.10 -21.41 -9.46
N ARG A 375 -21.54 -22.63 -9.41
CA ARG A 375 -21.14 -23.43 -10.59
C ARG A 375 -20.32 -22.63 -11.61
N ARG A 376 -19.32 -21.87 -11.14
CA ARG A 376 -18.42 -21.05 -11.97
C ARG A 376 -16.96 -21.46 -11.79
N PRO A 377 -16.07 -21.18 -12.76
CA PRO A 377 -14.63 -21.47 -12.62
C PRO A 377 -13.98 -20.76 -11.42
N TYR A 378 -14.43 -19.53 -11.13
CA TYR A 378 -13.94 -18.70 -10.04
C TYR A 378 -15.10 -18.10 -9.23
N GLY A 379 -14.90 -17.99 -7.92
CA GLY A 379 -15.77 -17.20 -7.05
C GLY A 379 -15.37 -15.72 -7.04
N PRO A 380 -16.20 -14.85 -6.44
CA PRO A 380 -15.91 -13.42 -6.36
C PRO A 380 -14.53 -13.13 -5.75
N GLY A 381 -13.90 -12.03 -6.17
CA GLY A 381 -12.59 -11.62 -5.67
C GLY A 381 -12.53 -11.52 -4.14
N VAL A 382 -11.36 -11.82 -3.56
CA VAL A 382 -11.15 -11.90 -2.10
C VAL A 382 -11.53 -10.60 -1.40
N GLY A 383 -11.16 -9.44 -1.94
CA GLY A 383 -11.50 -8.13 -1.39
C GLY A 383 -13.01 -7.87 -1.35
N ARG A 384 -13.73 -8.31 -2.38
CA ARG A 384 -15.20 -8.20 -2.45
C ARG A 384 -15.90 -9.14 -1.48
N LEU A 385 -15.39 -10.36 -1.33
CA LEU A 385 -15.84 -11.26 -0.28
C LEU A 385 -15.60 -10.66 1.10
N ALA A 386 -14.45 -10.04 1.35
CA ALA A 386 -14.15 -9.34 2.60
C ALA A 386 -15.17 -8.23 2.88
N ALA A 387 -15.39 -7.34 1.89
CA ALA A 387 -16.34 -6.24 1.98
C ALA A 387 -17.77 -6.73 2.31
N ALA A 388 -18.24 -7.74 1.59
CA ALA A 388 -19.55 -8.35 1.79
C ALA A 388 -19.66 -9.06 3.15
N TRP A 389 -18.60 -9.72 3.60
CA TRP A 389 -18.55 -10.38 4.91
C TRP A 389 -18.62 -9.36 6.05
N LEU A 390 -17.88 -8.25 5.91
CA LEU A 390 -17.91 -7.14 6.85
C LEU A 390 -19.29 -6.48 6.90
N ALA A 391 -19.92 -6.24 5.75
CA ALA A 391 -21.28 -5.69 5.68
C ALA A 391 -22.30 -6.61 6.37
N CYS A 392 -22.26 -7.91 6.09
CA CYS A 392 -23.22 -8.88 6.61
C CYS A 392 -22.99 -9.24 8.08
N HIS A 393 -21.77 -9.61 8.43
CA HIS A 393 -21.41 -10.29 9.67
C HIS A 393 -20.50 -9.48 10.60
N GLY A 394 -19.99 -8.33 10.15
CA GLY A 394 -19.10 -7.46 10.90
C GLY A 394 -17.68 -8.00 11.06
N LEU A 395 -16.78 -7.18 11.61
CA LEU A 395 -15.36 -7.53 11.76
C LEU A 395 -15.16 -8.74 12.67
N LEU A 396 -15.86 -8.78 13.80
CA LEU A 396 -15.85 -9.92 14.72
C LEU A 396 -16.38 -11.20 14.07
N GLY A 397 -17.34 -11.08 13.15
CA GLY A 397 -17.90 -12.21 12.43
C GLY A 397 -16.94 -12.80 11.40
N LEU A 398 -16.15 -11.95 10.73
CA LEU A 398 -15.08 -12.37 9.82
C LEU A 398 -13.94 -13.03 10.60
N LEU A 399 -13.42 -12.37 11.65
CA LEU A 399 -12.37 -12.92 12.52
C LEU A 399 -12.80 -14.26 13.13
N ALA A 400 -14.05 -14.38 13.61
CA ALA A 400 -14.55 -15.63 14.15
C ALA A 400 -14.70 -16.75 13.10
N ALA A 401 -14.97 -16.41 11.83
CA ALA A 401 -15.06 -17.40 10.76
C ALA A 401 -13.66 -17.89 10.36
N SER A 402 -12.71 -16.95 10.25
CA SER A 402 -11.28 -17.27 10.04
C SER A 402 -10.73 -18.16 11.15
N ASP A 403 -10.92 -17.79 12.42
CA ASP A 403 -10.45 -18.55 13.58
C ASP A 403 -11.05 -19.96 13.65
N ARG A 404 -12.35 -20.13 13.34
CA ARG A 404 -12.95 -21.48 13.24
C ARG A 404 -12.30 -22.32 12.15
N TRP A 405 -12.15 -21.74 10.95
CA TRP A 405 -11.54 -22.43 9.81
C TRP A 405 -10.10 -22.87 10.11
N HIS A 406 -9.28 -22.00 10.71
CA HIS A 406 -7.91 -22.34 11.11
C HIS A 406 -7.86 -23.44 12.18
N ARG A 407 -8.75 -23.41 13.18
CA ARG A 407 -8.81 -24.44 14.24
C ARG A 407 -9.30 -25.79 13.76
N GLN A 408 -10.08 -25.82 12.68
CA GLN A 408 -10.74 -27.02 12.18
C GLN A 408 -10.02 -27.64 10.99
N ARG A 409 -9.01 -26.96 10.43
CA ARG A 409 -8.24 -27.44 9.29
C ARG A 409 -7.74 -28.87 9.57
N PRO A 410 -8.29 -29.90 8.91
CA PRO A 410 -7.71 -31.23 8.96
C PRO A 410 -6.27 -31.08 8.46
N GLY A 411 -5.32 -31.73 9.13
CA GLY A 411 -3.97 -31.85 8.57
C GLY A 411 -4.14 -32.35 7.15
N ILE A 412 -3.76 -31.52 6.17
CA ILE A 412 -3.82 -31.88 4.76
C ILE A 412 -2.86 -33.05 4.63
N ALA A 413 -3.39 -34.28 4.65
CA ALA A 413 -2.66 -35.38 4.09
C ALA A 413 -2.39 -34.95 2.65
N HIS A 414 -1.12 -34.95 2.24
CA HIS A 414 -0.71 -34.72 0.85
C HIS A 414 -1.25 -35.79 -0.14
N ALA A 415 -2.31 -36.52 0.26
CA ALA A 415 -2.93 -37.60 -0.45
C ALA A 415 -3.94 -37.04 -1.46
N ASP A 416 -3.85 -37.60 -2.67
CA ASP A 416 -4.77 -37.43 -3.79
C ASP A 416 -4.63 -36.14 -4.61
N ARG A 417 -3.41 -35.81 -5.05
CA ARG A 417 -3.27 -35.10 -6.34
C ARG A 417 -3.39 -36.15 -7.46
N PRO A 418 -4.39 -36.05 -8.38
CA PRO A 418 -4.61 -37.08 -9.39
C PRO A 418 -3.35 -37.31 -10.26
N ALA A 419 -3.06 -38.57 -10.56
CA ALA A 419 -1.91 -38.95 -11.38
C ALA A 419 -2.03 -38.34 -12.79
N GLY A 420 -0.96 -37.68 -13.29
CA GLY A 420 -0.89 -37.16 -14.67
C GLY A 420 -0.38 -35.73 -14.86
N PHE A 421 -0.22 -34.94 -13.78
CA PHE A 421 0.28 -33.56 -13.84
C PHE A 421 1.80 -33.49 -13.96
N ARG A 422 2.31 -33.49 -15.19
CA ARG A 422 3.74 -33.33 -15.48
C ARG A 422 3.95 -32.24 -16.52
N LEU A 423 4.77 -31.25 -16.20
CA LEU A 423 5.27 -30.27 -17.16
C LEU A 423 6.32 -30.93 -18.05
N PRO A 424 6.33 -30.65 -19.37
CA PRO A 424 7.46 -31.01 -20.22
C PRO A 424 8.70 -30.27 -19.72
N ALA A 425 9.74 -31.03 -19.40
CA ALA A 425 11.03 -30.46 -19.00
C ALA A 425 11.62 -29.64 -20.16
N ILE A 426 12.15 -28.46 -19.85
CA ILE A 426 12.90 -27.64 -20.80
C ILE A 426 14.39 -27.99 -20.73
N LEU A 427 14.90 -28.16 -19.51
CA LEU A 427 16.27 -28.63 -19.26
C LEU A 427 16.30 -29.97 -18.54
N GLY A 428 15.32 -30.26 -17.69
CA GLY A 428 15.32 -31.46 -16.86
C GLY A 428 16.42 -31.41 -15.81
N GLU A 429 17.37 -32.32 -15.87
CA GLU A 429 18.53 -32.36 -14.97
C GLU A 429 19.80 -31.90 -15.67
N VAL A 430 20.51 -30.98 -15.02
CA VAL A 430 21.79 -30.44 -15.46
C VAL A 430 22.81 -30.72 -14.37
N ASN A 431 23.91 -31.38 -14.73
CA ASN A 431 25.06 -31.61 -13.85
C ASN A 431 26.31 -31.00 -14.50
N ASP A 432 27.03 -30.18 -13.75
CA ASP A 432 28.25 -29.51 -14.20
C ASP A 432 29.25 -29.42 -13.04
N ASN A 433 30.35 -30.18 -13.13
CA ASN A 433 31.48 -30.12 -12.18
C ASN A 433 31.07 -30.18 -10.69
N GLY A 434 30.16 -31.11 -10.34
CA GLY A 434 29.66 -31.28 -8.97
C GLY A 434 28.51 -30.34 -8.57
N ARG A 435 28.10 -29.43 -9.45
CA ARG A 435 26.87 -28.63 -9.32
C ARG A 435 25.74 -29.35 -10.04
N ALA A 436 24.56 -29.33 -9.44
CA ALA A 436 23.36 -29.93 -9.99
C ALA A 436 22.23 -28.91 -10.06
N ALA A 437 21.38 -29.03 -11.07
CA ALA A 437 20.12 -28.32 -11.19
C ALA A 437 19.07 -29.30 -11.71
N ARG A 438 17.96 -29.45 -10.97
CA ARG A 438 16.86 -30.32 -11.35
C ARG A 438 15.58 -29.51 -11.48
N GLU A 439 15.00 -29.53 -12.68
CA GLU A 439 13.71 -28.93 -12.98
C GLU A 439 12.60 -29.72 -12.26
N LEU A 440 11.80 -29.02 -11.45
CA LEU A 440 10.69 -29.63 -10.71
C LEU A 440 9.45 -29.55 -11.59
N THR A 441 9.11 -30.67 -12.22
CA THR A 441 8.10 -30.77 -13.27
C THR A 441 6.76 -31.29 -12.78
N THR A 442 6.69 -31.76 -11.54
CA THR A 442 5.48 -32.33 -10.95
C THR A 442 5.11 -31.68 -9.62
N PRO A 443 3.83 -31.73 -9.21
CA PRO A 443 3.42 -31.22 -7.91
C PRO A 443 4.09 -31.95 -6.73
N GLN A 444 4.43 -33.23 -6.90
CA GLN A 444 5.09 -34.04 -5.87
C GLN A 444 6.54 -33.58 -5.66
N GLU A 445 7.29 -33.36 -6.74
CA GLU A 445 8.68 -32.87 -6.67
C GLU A 445 8.77 -31.51 -5.97
N LEU A 446 7.79 -30.61 -6.17
CA LEU A 446 7.71 -29.33 -5.46
C LEU A 446 7.39 -29.49 -3.97
N ALA A 447 6.54 -30.47 -3.62
CA ALA A 447 6.19 -30.75 -2.23
C ALA A 447 7.40 -31.30 -1.46
N GLU A 448 8.08 -32.28 -2.05
CA GLU A 448 9.32 -32.85 -1.51
C GLU A 448 10.42 -31.79 -1.36
N GLU A 449 10.58 -30.90 -2.34
CA GLU A 449 11.54 -29.79 -2.22
C GLU A 449 11.13 -28.80 -1.12
N GLY A 450 9.84 -28.43 -1.03
CA GLY A 450 9.36 -27.53 0.01
C GLY A 450 9.51 -28.09 1.43
N GLU A 451 9.30 -29.39 1.60
CA GLU A 451 9.58 -30.10 2.86
C GLU A 451 11.08 -30.12 3.14
N ALA A 452 11.90 -30.54 2.17
CA ALA A 452 13.34 -30.68 2.34
C ALA A 452 14.08 -29.35 2.53
N MET A 453 13.49 -28.24 2.08
CA MET A 453 14.05 -26.90 2.20
C MET A 453 13.32 -26.04 3.24
N HIS A 454 12.27 -26.56 3.88
CA HIS A 454 11.42 -25.82 4.82
C HIS A 454 10.95 -24.44 4.29
N HIS A 455 10.56 -24.35 3.02
CA HIS A 455 9.98 -23.13 2.44
C HIS A 455 8.81 -23.39 1.50
N CYS A 456 8.09 -22.32 1.16
CA CYS A 456 6.73 -22.39 0.63
C CYS A 456 6.60 -22.86 -0.83
N VAL A 457 7.66 -23.36 -1.47
CA VAL A 457 7.61 -23.77 -2.89
C VAL A 457 6.63 -24.92 -3.18
N ALA A 458 6.23 -25.69 -2.18
CA ALA A 458 5.16 -26.68 -2.29
C ALA A 458 3.81 -26.09 -2.78
N SER A 459 3.61 -24.78 -2.63
CA SER A 459 2.42 -24.05 -3.08
C SER A 459 2.54 -23.46 -4.51
N TYR A 460 3.70 -23.60 -5.17
CA TYR A 460 4.00 -22.89 -6.42
C TYR A 460 3.53 -23.65 -7.66
N TRP A 461 2.84 -24.79 -7.52
CA TRP A 461 2.35 -25.55 -8.68
C TRP A 461 1.47 -24.70 -9.61
N ASP A 462 0.68 -23.80 -9.06
CA ASP A 462 -0.19 -22.90 -9.84
C ASP A 462 0.61 -21.90 -10.69
N THR A 463 1.72 -21.39 -10.16
CA THR A 463 2.61 -20.51 -10.92
C THR A 463 3.39 -21.29 -11.99
N CYS A 464 3.77 -22.55 -11.71
CA CYS A 464 4.38 -23.44 -12.70
C CYS A 464 3.43 -23.74 -13.88
N VAL A 465 2.14 -23.98 -13.60
CA VAL A 465 1.10 -24.12 -14.63
C VAL A 465 0.94 -22.81 -15.41
N GLY A 466 1.01 -21.66 -14.72
CA GLY A 466 1.03 -20.32 -15.34
C GLY A 466 2.23 -20.03 -16.24
N GLY A 467 3.26 -20.88 -16.21
CA GLY A 467 4.41 -20.85 -17.11
C GLY A 467 5.75 -20.75 -16.43
N ASP A 468 5.80 -20.55 -15.11
CA ASP A 468 7.05 -20.47 -14.35
C ASP A 468 7.80 -21.81 -14.37
N ARG A 469 9.12 -21.75 -14.17
CA ARG A 469 9.96 -22.92 -13.99
C ARG A 469 10.70 -22.85 -12.68
N ILE A 470 10.63 -23.94 -11.93
CA ILE A 470 11.28 -24.07 -10.63
C ILE A 470 12.40 -25.09 -10.73
N PHE A 471 13.56 -24.76 -10.19
CA PHE A 471 14.71 -25.66 -10.14
C PHE A 471 15.18 -25.84 -8.70
N ALA A 472 15.41 -27.09 -8.30
CA ALA A 472 16.22 -27.42 -7.14
C ALA A 472 17.70 -27.38 -7.55
N LEU A 473 18.48 -26.50 -6.93
CA LEU A 473 19.90 -26.28 -7.21
C LEU A 473 20.75 -26.84 -6.08
N ARG A 474 21.92 -27.37 -6.44
CA ARG A 474 22.95 -27.82 -5.49
C ARG A 474 24.33 -27.45 -6.00
N LEU A 475 25.19 -26.94 -5.12
CA LEU A 475 26.62 -26.74 -5.42
C LEU A 475 27.47 -27.90 -4.92
N ALA A 476 28.73 -27.96 -5.38
CA ALA A 476 29.67 -29.03 -5.05
C ALA A 476 30.04 -29.09 -3.55
N ASP A 477 29.91 -27.96 -2.83
CA ASP A 477 30.12 -27.85 -1.39
C ASP A 477 28.88 -28.26 -0.55
N GLY A 478 27.78 -28.60 -1.23
CA GLY A 478 26.53 -29.02 -0.58
C GLY A 478 25.51 -27.90 -0.37
N GLU A 479 25.81 -26.64 -0.72
CA GLU A 479 24.82 -25.55 -0.67
C GLU A 479 23.60 -25.90 -1.54
N ARG A 480 22.40 -25.65 -1.03
CA ARG A 480 21.13 -25.89 -1.74
C ARG A 480 20.36 -24.59 -1.87
N ALA A 481 19.68 -24.41 -3.01
CA ALA A 481 18.72 -23.34 -3.19
C ALA A 481 17.62 -23.76 -4.16
N THR A 482 16.49 -23.09 -4.11
CA THR A 482 15.40 -23.25 -5.05
C THR A 482 15.26 -21.97 -5.87
N ALA A 483 15.32 -22.09 -7.19
CA ALA A 483 15.26 -20.97 -8.12
C ALA A 483 13.93 -20.95 -8.88
N GLN A 484 13.34 -19.77 -9.04
CA GLN A 484 12.14 -19.54 -9.84
C GLN A 484 12.46 -18.66 -11.04
N TYR A 485 12.05 -19.11 -12.22
CA TYR A 485 12.20 -18.38 -13.47
C TYR A 485 10.82 -18.08 -14.07
N HIS A 486 10.58 -16.81 -14.37
CA HIS A 486 9.32 -16.34 -14.95
C HIS A 486 9.46 -16.16 -16.46
N PRO A 487 8.48 -16.60 -17.28
CA PRO A 487 8.50 -16.37 -18.72
C PRO A 487 8.21 -14.89 -19.04
N THR A 488 8.92 -14.35 -20.03
CA THR A 488 8.74 -13.00 -20.56
C THR A 488 8.44 -13.08 -22.06
N LEU A 489 7.40 -12.36 -22.49
CA LEU A 489 7.01 -12.21 -23.89
C LEU A 489 7.55 -10.87 -24.40
N ARG A 490 8.36 -10.87 -25.46
CA ARG A 490 8.72 -9.63 -26.17
C ARG A 490 7.71 -9.39 -27.28
N GLY A 491 7.01 -8.26 -27.23
CA GLY A 491 5.94 -7.92 -28.17
C GLY A 491 6.35 -7.70 -29.63
N ASP A 492 7.65 -7.55 -29.92
CA ASP A 492 8.12 -7.06 -31.23
C ASP A 492 8.83 -8.11 -32.11
N VAL A 493 9.02 -9.35 -31.66
CA VAL A 493 9.63 -10.42 -32.48
C VAL A 493 8.91 -11.73 -32.19
N GLY A 494 8.28 -12.33 -33.20
CA GLY A 494 7.34 -13.45 -33.05
C GLY A 494 7.79 -14.58 -32.11
N ASP A 495 6.85 -15.00 -31.24
CA ASP A 495 6.80 -16.27 -30.51
C ASP A 495 8.13 -16.84 -29.96
N ASP A 496 9.04 -16.00 -29.43
CA ASP A 496 10.20 -16.50 -28.66
C ASP A 496 10.11 -16.07 -27.19
N ILE A 497 9.66 -17.01 -26.36
CA ILE A 497 9.57 -16.84 -24.91
C ILE A 497 10.96 -16.95 -24.29
N ARG A 498 11.30 -16.03 -23.37
CA ARG A 498 12.53 -16.10 -22.57
C ARG A 498 12.23 -16.10 -21.08
N TYR A 499 12.98 -16.88 -20.32
CA TYR A 499 12.86 -17.01 -18.88
C TYR A 499 13.80 -16.05 -18.15
N ARG A 500 13.35 -15.47 -17.04
CA ARG A 500 14.17 -14.62 -16.18
C ARG A 500 14.16 -15.11 -14.75
N LEU A 501 15.30 -15.16 -14.08
CA LEU A 501 15.36 -15.44 -12.64
C LEU A 501 14.62 -14.34 -11.86
N VAL A 502 13.60 -14.72 -11.10
CA VAL A 502 12.79 -13.80 -10.28
C VAL A 502 12.96 -14.05 -8.78
N GLN A 503 13.31 -15.28 -8.39
CA GLN A 503 13.54 -15.63 -6.99
C GLN A 503 14.60 -16.73 -6.87
N LEU A 504 15.44 -16.63 -5.85
CA LEU A 504 16.43 -17.64 -5.46
C LEU A 504 16.48 -17.68 -3.93
N ARG A 505 16.19 -18.84 -3.33
CA ARG A 505 16.09 -18.98 -1.87
C ARG A 505 16.75 -20.27 -1.37
N GLY A 506 17.55 -20.16 -0.31
CA GLY A 506 18.11 -21.28 0.43
C GLY A 506 17.09 -21.95 1.37
N PRO A 507 17.53 -22.93 2.19
CA PRO A 507 16.69 -23.53 3.22
C PRO A 507 16.12 -22.46 4.15
N CYS A 508 14.88 -22.65 4.63
CA CYS A 508 14.19 -21.70 5.50
C CYS A 508 14.08 -20.26 4.93
N ASN A 509 14.10 -20.10 3.61
CA ASN A 509 14.11 -18.81 2.89
C ASN A 509 15.38 -17.96 3.08
N GLU A 510 16.49 -18.54 3.51
CA GLU A 510 17.77 -17.83 3.61
C GLU A 510 18.24 -17.28 2.25
N ASP A 511 19.06 -16.22 2.31
CA ASP A 511 19.69 -15.66 1.11
C ASP A 511 20.75 -16.62 0.56
N ALA A 512 20.83 -16.75 -0.76
CA ALA A 512 21.77 -17.63 -1.43
C ALA A 512 23.15 -16.99 -1.56
N SER A 513 24.21 -17.81 -1.65
CA SER A 513 25.56 -17.30 -1.87
C SER A 513 25.74 -16.70 -3.26
N ALA A 514 26.78 -15.87 -3.43
CA ALA A 514 27.15 -15.34 -4.75
C ALA A 514 27.51 -16.45 -5.77
N ALA A 515 28.04 -17.58 -5.29
CA ALA A 515 28.33 -18.74 -6.14
C ALA A 515 27.03 -19.42 -6.61
N MET A 516 26.02 -19.50 -5.74
CA MET A 516 24.69 -20.02 -6.08
C MET A 516 23.95 -19.08 -7.03
N GLU A 517 24.04 -17.76 -6.84
CA GLU A 517 23.50 -16.78 -7.79
C GLU A 517 24.12 -16.92 -9.19
N ALA A 518 25.44 -17.09 -9.26
CA ALA A 518 26.14 -17.31 -10.53
C ALA A 518 25.66 -18.60 -11.21
N TRP A 519 25.43 -19.67 -10.44
CA TRP A 519 24.89 -20.92 -10.96
C TRP A 519 23.45 -20.78 -11.47
N ALA A 520 22.58 -20.11 -10.72
CA ALA A 520 21.21 -19.82 -11.15
C ALA A 520 21.17 -19.00 -12.46
N ARG A 521 22.06 -18.00 -12.61
CA ARG A 521 22.19 -17.26 -13.88
C ARG A 521 22.70 -18.12 -15.04
N ALA A 522 23.57 -19.10 -14.78
CA ALA A 522 24.00 -20.06 -15.79
C ALA A 522 22.83 -20.94 -16.27
N ILE A 523 21.96 -21.37 -15.34
CA ILE A 523 20.72 -22.10 -15.68
C ILE A 523 19.76 -21.20 -16.47
N GLU A 524 19.60 -19.92 -16.12
CA GLU A 524 18.84 -18.95 -16.91
C GLU A 524 19.36 -18.85 -18.35
N ALA A 525 20.68 -18.78 -18.53
CA ALA A 525 21.29 -18.73 -19.87
C ALA A 525 21.00 -20.00 -20.67
N GLN A 526 21.10 -21.18 -20.05
CA GLN A 526 20.80 -22.47 -20.69
C GLN A 526 19.31 -22.64 -21.02
N LEU A 527 18.41 -22.20 -20.13
CA LEU A 527 16.95 -22.17 -20.40
C LEU A 527 16.64 -21.37 -21.65
N ASN A 528 17.38 -20.29 -21.86
CA ASN A 528 17.21 -19.33 -22.95
C ASN A 528 18.08 -19.60 -24.19
N ALA A 529 18.80 -20.72 -24.22
CA ALA A 529 19.63 -21.08 -25.36
C ALA A 529 18.76 -21.26 -26.63
N PRO A 530 19.22 -20.82 -27.81
CA PRO A 530 18.43 -20.87 -29.05
C PRO A 530 17.88 -22.27 -29.37
N GLU A 531 18.66 -23.32 -29.14
CA GLU A 531 18.30 -24.72 -29.32
C GLU A 531 17.15 -25.20 -28.42
N ARG A 532 16.86 -24.49 -27.33
CA ARG A 532 15.74 -24.79 -26.42
C ARG A 532 14.42 -24.12 -26.81
N ARG A 533 14.39 -23.35 -27.90
CA ARG A 533 13.19 -22.63 -28.36
C ARG A 533 11.97 -23.54 -28.52
N ASN A 534 12.13 -24.71 -29.15
CA ASN A 534 11.02 -25.64 -29.33
C ASN A 534 10.53 -26.23 -27.98
N ALA A 535 11.44 -26.54 -27.06
CA ALA A 535 11.10 -27.05 -25.74
C ALA A 535 10.33 -26.00 -24.91
N ARG A 536 10.76 -24.73 -24.95
CA ARG A 536 10.02 -23.60 -24.32
C ARG A 536 8.60 -23.47 -24.87
N ARG A 537 8.43 -23.58 -26.20
CA ARG A 537 7.13 -23.53 -26.87
C ARG A 537 6.21 -24.69 -26.43
N VAL A 538 6.69 -25.92 -26.51
CA VAL A 538 5.93 -27.12 -26.09
C VAL A 538 5.50 -27.04 -24.63
N ALA A 539 6.39 -26.55 -23.77
CA ALA A 539 6.11 -26.43 -22.34
C ALA A 539 5.10 -25.31 -22.02
N LEU A 540 4.80 -24.41 -22.96
CA LEU A 540 3.71 -23.42 -22.89
C LEU A 540 2.44 -23.89 -23.59
N GLU A 541 2.52 -24.65 -24.67
CA GLU A 541 1.35 -25.26 -25.33
C GLU A 541 0.61 -26.24 -24.40
N VAL A 542 1.34 -26.87 -23.48
CA VAL A 542 0.76 -27.75 -22.45
C VAL A 542 0.02 -26.97 -21.36
N ARG A 543 0.22 -25.65 -21.23
CA ARG A 543 -0.48 -24.78 -20.27
C ARG A 543 -1.99 -24.90 -20.37
N GLY A 544 -2.57 -24.78 -21.58
CA GLY A 544 -4.02 -24.84 -21.75
C GLY A 544 -4.62 -26.19 -21.31
N ARG A 545 -3.94 -27.30 -21.64
CA ARG A 545 -4.36 -28.66 -21.22
C ARG A 545 -4.17 -28.91 -19.73
N LEU A 546 -3.10 -28.40 -19.13
CA LEU A 546 -2.86 -28.54 -17.69
C LEU A 546 -3.76 -27.60 -16.88
N GLU A 547 -4.08 -26.40 -17.36
CA GLU A 547 -5.07 -25.51 -16.76
C GLU A 547 -6.45 -26.18 -16.75
N GLU A 548 -6.85 -26.82 -17.86
CA GLU A 548 -8.10 -27.57 -17.98
C GLU A 548 -8.10 -28.85 -17.12
N ALA A 549 -7.05 -29.65 -17.17
CA ALA A 549 -6.91 -30.84 -16.31
C ALA A 549 -6.88 -30.42 -14.84
N GLN A 550 -6.18 -29.35 -14.48
CA GLN A 550 -6.09 -28.84 -13.12
C GLN A 550 -7.44 -28.29 -12.68
N TRP A 551 -8.18 -27.66 -13.58
CA TRP A 551 -9.56 -27.27 -13.34
C TRP A 551 -10.43 -28.51 -13.07
N GLN A 552 -10.38 -29.57 -13.89
CA GLN A 552 -11.14 -30.80 -13.67
C GLN A 552 -10.73 -31.55 -12.38
N ALA A 553 -9.43 -31.68 -12.12
CA ALA A 553 -8.88 -32.26 -10.90
C ALA A 553 -9.27 -31.44 -9.66
N ARG A 554 -9.22 -30.11 -9.76
CA ARG A 554 -9.75 -29.22 -8.73
C ARG A 554 -11.25 -29.42 -8.60
N GLN A 555 -12.05 -29.58 -9.65
CA GLN A 555 -13.49 -29.85 -9.51
C GLN A 555 -13.75 -31.18 -8.78
N ALA A 556 -12.97 -32.23 -9.08
CA ALA A 556 -13.06 -33.53 -8.41
C ALA A 556 -12.62 -33.48 -6.93
N LEU A 557 -11.52 -32.78 -6.62
CA LEU A 557 -11.04 -32.56 -5.24
C LEU A 557 -11.88 -31.52 -4.46
N ARG A 558 -12.46 -30.52 -5.13
CA ARG A 558 -13.30 -29.45 -4.54
C ARG A 558 -14.61 -29.95 -3.96
N LEU A 559 -15.09 -31.12 -4.40
CA LEU A 559 -16.23 -31.79 -3.76
C LEU A 559 -15.84 -32.47 -2.43
N ALA A 560 -14.55 -32.78 -2.22
CA ALA A 560 -14.04 -33.41 -1.01
C ALA A 560 -13.41 -32.42 0.00
N ASP A 561 -12.70 -31.38 -0.46
CA ASP A 561 -11.77 -30.59 0.38
C ASP A 561 -12.23 -29.17 0.79
N VAL A 562 -13.29 -28.61 0.23
CA VAL A 562 -13.74 -27.26 0.62
C VAL A 562 -14.60 -27.33 1.88
N TRP A 563 -13.95 -27.64 2.99
CA TRP A 563 -14.60 -27.69 4.29
C TRP A 563 -14.72 -26.25 4.84
N LEU A 564 -15.91 -25.67 4.67
CA LEU A 564 -16.39 -24.62 5.55
C LEU A 564 -17.33 -25.28 6.56
N ASP A 565 -17.16 -24.97 7.84
CA ASP A 565 -18.14 -25.39 8.84
C ASP A 565 -19.55 -24.91 8.45
N ALA A 566 -20.59 -25.63 8.88
CA ALA A 566 -21.97 -25.36 8.48
C ALA A 566 -22.42 -23.90 8.76
N LYS A 567 -21.85 -23.26 9.79
CA LYS A 567 -22.13 -21.85 10.08
C LYS A 567 -21.42 -20.94 9.08
N SER A 568 -20.15 -21.17 8.77
CA SER A 568 -19.39 -20.45 7.75
C SER A 568 -20.02 -20.60 6.36
N GLU A 569 -20.58 -21.76 6.03
CA GLU A 569 -21.33 -21.97 4.78
C GLU A 569 -22.62 -21.13 4.73
N ARG A 570 -23.42 -21.10 5.81
CA ARG A 570 -24.59 -20.21 5.89
C ARG A 570 -24.20 -18.73 5.79
N GLN A 571 -23.09 -18.35 6.40
CA GLN A 571 -22.56 -16.99 6.31
C GLN A 571 -22.16 -16.63 4.87
N LEU A 572 -21.49 -17.54 4.17
CA LEU A 572 -21.10 -17.38 2.77
C LEU A 572 -22.32 -17.20 1.86
N ARG A 573 -23.38 -17.99 2.03
CA ARG A 573 -24.62 -17.83 1.22
C ARG A 573 -25.22 -16.43 1.36
N ARG A 574 -25.23 -15.88 2.57
CA ARG A 574 -25.68 -14.49 2.80
C ARG A 574 -24.74 -13.46 2.17
N VAL A 575 -23.43 -13.72 2.20
CA VAL A 575 -22.42 -12.89 1.55
C VAL A 575 -22.61 -12.87 0.03
N LEU A 576 -22.86 -14.04 -0.59
CA LEU A 576 -23.14 -14.13 -2.03
C LEU A 576 -24.44 -13.40 -2.40
N ALA A 577 -25.49 -13.56 -1.58
CA ALA A 577 -26.74 -12.82 -1.80
C ALA A 577 -26.55 -11.29 -1.72
N TRP A 578 -25.73 -10.80 -0.77
CA TRP A 578 -25.39 -9.38 -0.69
C TRP A 578 -24.61 -8.89 -1.93
N LEU A 579 -23.76 -9.74 -2.51
CA LEU A 579 -23.07 -9.47 -3.77
C LEU A 579 -23.97 -9.58 -5.02
N GLY A 580 -25.27 -9.88 -4.86
CA GLY A 580 -26.18 -10.14 -5.98
C GLY A 580 -25.86 -11.45 -6.73
N GLN A 581 -25.07 -12.34 -6.13
CA GLN A 581 -24.68 -13.61 -6.73
C GLN A 581 -25.60 -14.72 -6.19
N GLN A 582 -26.39 -15.32 -7.08
CA GLN A 582 -27.26 -16.45 -6.74
C GLN A 582 -26.71 -17.75 -7.37
N PRO A 583 -26.85 -18.89 -6.68
CA PRO A 583 -26.57 -20.18 -7.30
C PRO A 583 -27.51 -20.36 -8.51
N PRO A 584 -27.03 -20.90 -9.62
CA PRO A 584 -27.88 -21.18 -10.77
C PRO A 584 -28.94 -22.22 -10.39
N ALA A 585 -30.09 -22.15 -11.08
CA ALA A 585 -31.16 -23.12 -10.89
C ALA A 585 -30.66 -24.55 -11.20
N PRO A 586 -31.26 -25.60 -10.59
CA PRO A 586 -30.81 -26.98 -10.78
C PRO A 586 -30.69 -27.40 -12.25
N GLU A 587 -31.57 -26.87 -13.11
CA GLU A 587 -31.71 -27.17 -14.54
C GLU A 587 -30.69 -26.42 -15.43
N ALA A 588 -29.85 -25.56 -14.84
CA ALA A 588 -28.79 -24.87 -15.57
C ALA A 588 -27.68 -25.82 -16.01
N LEU A 589 -27.45 -25.87 -17.32
CA LEU A 589 -26.39 -26.64 -17.97
C LEU A 589 -25.03 -25.97 -17.79
N LEU A 590 -24.97 -24.64 -17.92
CA LEU A 590 -23.74 -23.87 -17.81
C LEU A 590 -24.03 -22.48 -17.20
N SER A 591 -23.16 -22.02 -16.31
CA SER A 591 -23.13 -20.65 -15.79
C SER A 591 -21.69 -20.15 -15.84
N ALA A 592 -21.41 -19.15 -16.66
CA ALA A 592 -20.04 -18.71 -16.92
C ALA A 592 -19.98 -17.22 -17.32
N PRO A 593 -18.83 -16.54 -17.17
CA PRO A 593 -18.61 -15.23 -17.77
C PRO A 593 -18.60 -15.32 -19.31
N ILE A 594 -19.02 -14.24 -19.99
CA ILE A 594 -18.93 -14.13 -21.45
C ILE A 594 -17.45 -13.99 -21.84
N ALA A 595 -16.90 -14.97 -22.57
CA ALA A 595 -15.53 -14.92 -23.05
C ALA A 595 -15.35 -13.86 -24.13
N GLY A 596 -14.26 -13.11 -24.06
CA GLY A 596 -13.94 -12.05 -25.02
C GLY A 596 -14.85 -10.82 -24.92
N TYR A 597 -15.65 -10.69 -23.85
CA TYR A 597 -16.59 -9.57 -23.65
C TYR A 597 -15.94 -8.22 -23.93
N GLN A 598 -14.74 -7.98 -23.40
CA GLN A 598 -14.00 -6.73 -23.54
C GLN A 598 -13.58 -6.36 -24.97
N TYR A 599 -13.60 -7.31 -25.92
CA TYR A 599 -13.14 -7.10 -27.31
C TYR A 599 -14.29 -6.94 -28.31
N HIS A 600 -15.54 -6.98 -27.84
CA HIS A 600 -16.73 -6.92 -28.68
C HIS A 600 -17.64 -5.75 -28.27
N ALA A 601 -18.93 -5.79 -28.63
CA ALA A 601 -19.87 -4.71 -28.34
C ALA A 601 -20.26 -4.60 -26.85
N GLY A 602 -19.82 -5.55 -26.02
CA GLY A 602 -20.17 -5.64 -24.59
C GLY A 602 -19.90 -4.35 -23.80
N PRO A 603 -18.67 -3.81 -23.79
CA PRO A 603 -18.33 -2.64 -22.98
C PRO A 603 -19.16 -1.40 -23.34
N GLN A 604 -19.52 -1.22 -24.62
CA GLN A 604 -20.34 -0.08 -25.07
C GLN A 604 -21.82 -0.25 -24.71
N LEU A 605 -22.29 -1.49 -24.54
CA LEU A 605 -23.71 -1.82 -24.26
C LEU A 605 -23.97 -2.14 -22.78
N GLN A 606 -22.95 -2.06 -21.92
CA GLN A 606 -23.00 -2.50 -20.52
C GLN A 606 -24.12 -1.82 -19.70
N ASP A 607 -24.45 -0.57 -19.99
CA ASP A 607 -25.49 0.17 -19.27
C ASP A 607 -26.91 -0.21 -19.70
N CYS A 608 -27.06 -0.87 -20.85
CA CYS A 608 -28.35 -1.35 -21.37
C CYS A 608 -28.62 -2.82 -21.01
N LEU A 609 -27.60 -3.55 -20.56
CA LEU A 609 -27.72 -4.94 -20.12
C LEU A 609 -28.32 -5.02 -18.72
N ALA A 610 -29.19 -6.01 -18.50
CA ALA A 610 -29.76 -6.35 -17.21
C ALA A 610 -29.83 -7.87 -17.03
N ALA A 611 -29.70 -8.35 -15.78
CA ALA A 611 -29.92 -9.75 -15.45
C ALA A 611 -31.33 -10.22 -15.87
N GLY A 612 -31.43 -11.46 -16.35
CA GLY A 612 -32.63 -12.07 -16.90
C GLY A 612 -32.85 -11.83 -18.40
N GLN A 613 -32.18 -10.86 -19.02
CA GLN A 613 -32.37 -10.58 -20.45
C GLN A 613 -31.93 -11.76 -21.34
N PRO A 614 -32.68 -12.07 -22.41
CA PRO A 614 -32.38 -13.19 -23.29
C PRO A 614 -31.15 -12.93 -24.16
N LEU A 615 -30.37 -13.98 -24.39
CA LEU A 615 -29.22 -14.03 -25.29
C LEU A 615 -29.48 -15.07 -26.38
N THR A 616 -28.96 -14.80 -27.57
CA THR A 616 -29.00 -15.76 -28.68
C THR A 616 -27.68 -16.53 -28.73
N LEU A 617 -27.78 -17.86 -28.78
CA LEU A 617 -26.65 -18.76 -29.01
C LEU A 617 -26.49 -18.98 -30.52
N VAL A 618 -25.33 -18.65 -31.08
CA VAL A 618 -25.02 -18.83 -32.50
C VAL A 618 -23.81 -19.74 -32.65
N ARG A 619 -24.01 -20.91 -33.26
CA ARG A 619 -22.94 -21.87 -33.52
C ARG A 619 -22.05 -21.39 -34.67
N GLU A 620 -20.73 -21.38 -34.49
CA GLU A 620 -19.74 -21.01 -35.51
C GLU A 620 -18.75 -22.18 -35.76
N PRO A 621 -19.11 -23.21 -36.55
CA PRO A 621 -18.25 -24.38 -36.78
C PRO A 621 -17.00 -24.05 -37.61
N ASP A 622 -17.07 -23.03 -38.47
CA ASP A 622 -15.98 -22.59 -39.35
C ASP A 622 -15.10 -21.49 -38.72
N ASN A 623 -15.19 -21.28 -37.41
CA ASN A 623 -14.39 -20.28 -36.72
C ASN A 623 -12.89 -20.64 -36.81
N PRO A 624 -12.02 -19.73 -37.29
CA PRO A 624 -10.62 -20.04 -37.58
C PRO A 624 -9.76 -20.32 -36.34
N HIS A 625 -10.25 -19.96 -35.15
CA HIS A 625 -9.53 -20.13 -33.89
C HIS A 625 -10.05 -21.32 -33.07
N ASP A 626 -11.35 -21.63 -33.17
CA ASP A 626 -12.00 -22.68 -32.39
C ASP A 626 -13.25 -23.22 -33.09
N GLY A 627 -13.16 -24.41 -33.68
CA GLY A 627 -14.28 -25.07 -34.36
C GLY A 627 -15.47 -25.40 -33.44
N LEU A 628 -15.31 -25.34 -32.10
CA LEU A 628 -16.39 -25.52 -31.12
C LEU A 628 -17.03 -24.21 -30.66
N ALA A 629 -16.69 -23.08 -31.29
CA ALA A 629 -17.17 -21.77 -30.89
C ALA A 629 -18.71 -21.65 -30.90
N VAL A 630 -19.24 -21.11 -29.81
CA VAL A 630 -20.65 -20.71 -29.66
C VAL A 630 -20.66 -19.23 -29.26
N ARG A 631 -21.14 -18.39 -30.16
CA ARG A 631 -21.24 -16.93 -29.99
C ARG A 631 -22.50 -16.57 -29.21
N LEU A 632 -22.39 -15.52 -28.39
CA LEU A 632 -23.47 -14.94 -27.60
C LEU A 632 -23.82 -13.55 -28.13
N ASP A 633 -25.06 -13.38 -28.60
CA ASP A 633 -25.57 -12.11 -29.11
C ASP A 633 -26.70 -11.57 -28.21
N TRP A 634 -26.73 -10.25 -27.99
CA TRP A 634 -27.84 -9.55 -27.34
C TRP A 634 -28.42 -8.52 -28.30
N GLN A 635 -29.71 -8.63 -28.60
CA GLN A 635 -30.40 -7.79 -29.61
C GLN A 635 -29.65 -7.71 -30.96
N GLY A 636 -29.02 -8.81 -31.39
CA GLY A 636 -28.22 -8.87 -32.63
C GLY A 636 -26.79 -8.32 -32.51
N HIS A 637 -26.41 -7.77 -31.35
CA HIS A 637 -25.04 -7.33 -31.08
C HIS A 637 -24.22 -8.45 -30.44
N LYS A 638 -23.08 -8.78 -31.05
CA LYS A 638 -22.12 -9.73 -30.50
C LYS A 638 -21.56 -9.25 -29.18
N LEU A 639 -21.84 -9.99 -28.11
CA LEU A 639 -21.27 -9.74 -26.79
C LEU A 639 -19.99 -10.55 -26.56
N GLY A 640 -19.88 -11.74 -27.16
CA GLY A 640 -18.70 -12.60 -27.02
C GLY A 640 -19.02 -14.06 -27.26
N TYR A 641 -18.38 -14.95 -26.51
CA TYR A 641 -18.45 -16.40 -26.71
C TYR A 641 -18.69 -17.17 -25.40
N VAL A 642 -19.20 -18.40 -25.55
CA VAL A 642 -19.08 -19.42 -24.50
C VAL A 642 -17.59 -19.71 -24.29
N PRO A 643 -17.07 -19.70 -23.05
CA PRO A 643 -15.66 -19.98 -22.80
C PRO A 643 -15.22 -21.35 -23.34
N ARG A 644 -14.00 -21.39 -23.88
CA ARG A 644 -13.47 -22.56 -24.60
C ARG A 644 -13.47 -23.87 -23.79
N PRO A 645 -13.09 -23.89 -22.50
CA PRO A 645 -13.14 -25.14 -21.71
C PRO A 645 -14.55 -25.71 -21.54
N GLU A 646 -15.59 -24.88 -21.67
CA GLU A 646 -16.98 -25.23 -21.41
C GLU A 646 -17.86 -25.32 -22.68
N ASN A 647 -17.32 -24.97 -23.85
CA ASN A 647 -18.11 -24.86 -25.08
C ASN A 647 -18.44 -26.21 -25.74
N ALA A 648 -17.65 -27.26 -25.49
CA ALA A 648 -17.78 -28.54 -26.20
C ALA A 648 -19.15 -29.20 -26.03
N GLU A 649 -19.66 -29.24 -24.80
CA GLU A 649 -20.97 -29.84 -24.50
C GLU A 649 -22.13 -28.99 -25.05
N ILE A 650 -22.00 -27.66 -25.02
CA ILE A 650 -23.01 -26.74 -25.56
C ILE A 650 -23.05 -26.83 -27.09
N ALA A 651 -21.88 -26.84 -27.74
CA ALA A 651 -21.74 -27.03 -29.18
C ALA A 651 -22.38 -28.34 -29.62
N ARG A 652 -22.03 -29.46 -28.95
CA ARG A 652 -22.60 -30.79 -29.24
C ARG A 652 -24.12 -30.82 -29.16
N ARG A 653 -24.72 -30.16 -28.16
CA ARG A 653 -26.19 -30.09 -28.00
C ARG A 653 -26.84 -29.26 -29.10
N LEU A 654 -26.26 -28.10 -29.43
CA LEU A 654 -26.75 -27.27 -30.54
C LEU A 654 -26.64 -28.01 -31.88
N ASP A 655 -25.53 -28.70 -32.13
CA ASP A 655 -25.29 -29.51 -33.33
C ASP A 655 -26.27 -30.69 -33.42
N ALA A 656 -26.72 -31.22 -32.27
CA ALA A 656 -27.76 -32.25 -32.18
C ALA A 656 -29.20 -31.71 -32.31
N GLY A 657 -29.38 -30.39 -32.44
CA GLY A 657 -30.69 -29.74 -32.57
C GLY A 657 -31.46 -29.57 -31.24
N GLU A 658 -30.82 -29.72 -30.08
CA GLU A 658 -31.45 -29.43 -28.78
C GLU A 658 -31.80 -27.93 -28.67
N ARG A 659 -32.99 -27.64 -28.10
CA ARG A 659 -33.41 -26.26 -27.83
C ARG A 659 -32.82 -25.78 -26.51
N LEU A 660 -31.84 -24.90 -26.60
CA LEU A 660 -31.20 -24.25 -25.46
C LEU A 660 -31.62 -22.79 -25.34
N THR A 661 -31.85 -22.32 -24.12
CA THR A 661 -32.04 -20.90 -23.81
C THR A 661 -30.83 -20.34 -23.10
N ALA A 662 -30.44 -19.12 -23.46
CA ALA A 662 -29.40 -18.38 -22.77
C ALA A 662 -29.94 -17.06 -22.24
N ASN A 663 -29.57 -16.70 -21.03
CA ASN A 663 -29.95 -15.41 -20.41
C ASN A 663 -28.74 -14.81 -19.70
N VAL A 664 -28.72 -13.48 -19.57
CA VAL A 664 -27.78 -12.79 -18.70
C VAL A 664 -28.06 -13.22 -17.26
N ALA A 665 -27.11 -13.88 -16.62
CA ALA A 665 -27.27 -14.39 -15.25
C ALA A 665 -26.98 -13.30 -14.21
N ASN A 666 -25.91 -12.53 -14.41
CA ASN A 666 -25.54 -11.41 -13.54
C ASN A 666 -24.64 -10.42 -14.27
N ILE A 667 -24.68 -9.15 -13.82
CA ILE A 667 -23.79 -8.09 -14.27
C ILE A 667 -23.11 -7.50 -13.06
N ASP A 668 -21.79 -7.65 -13.05
CA ASP A 668 -20.91 -7.23 -11.98
C ASP A 668 -19.96 -6.15 -12.48
N ARG A 669 -20.39 -4.89 -12.39
CA ARG A 669 -19.65 -3.74 -12.95
C ARG A 669 -18.29 -3.51 -12.28
N GLN A 670 -18.08 -4.08 -11.08
CA GLN A 670 -16.85 -3.96 -10.30
C GLN A 670 -15.91 -5.15 -10.50
N ALA A 671 -16.30 -6.15 -11.30
CA ALA A 671 -15.43 -7.26 -11.65
C ALA A 671 -14.45 -6.87 -12.79
N GLU A 672 -13.40 -7.67 -12.93
CA GLU A 672 -12.47 -7.57 -14.06
C GLU A 672 -13.23 -7.64 -15.38
N PRO A 673 -12.79 -6.94 -16.44
CA PRO A 673 -13.54 -6.83 -17.70
C PRO A 673 -14.06 -8.16 -18.27
N TRP A 674 -13.29 -9.24 -18.11
CA TRP A 674 -13.64 -10.59 -18.58
C TRP A 674 -14.58 -11.37 -17.66
N GLU A 675 -14.92 -10.87 -16.46
CA GLU A 675 -15.87 -11.48 -15.51
C GLU A 675 -17.15 -10.65 -15.32
N ARG A 676 -17.25 -9.47 -15.96
CA ARG A 676 -18.33 -8.50 -15.70
C ARG A 676 -19.71 -8.99 -16.03
N VAL A 677 -19.88 -9.75 -17.11
CA VAL A 677 -21.20 -10.23 -17.53
C VAL A 677 -21.14 -11.74 -17.57
N ALA A 678 -21.99 -12.36 -16.73
CA ALA A 678 -22.18 -13.79 -16.72
C ALA A 678 -23.49 -14.15 -17.43
N PHE A 679 -23.49 -15.29 -18.10
CA PHE A 679 -24.68 -15.88 -18.70
C PHE A 679 -24.99 -17.23 -18.06
N VAL A 680 -26.22 -17.70 -18.24
CA VAL A 680 -26.65 -19.05 -17.90
C VAL A 680 -27.28 -19.68 -19.13
N ILE A 681 -26.97 -20.95 -19.40
CA ILE A 681 -27.62 -21.78 -20.42
C ILE A 681 -28.45 -22.86 -19.72
N GLN A 682 -29.68 -23.04 -20.19
CA GLN A 682 -30.62 -24.05 -19.72
C GLN A 682 -31.14 -24.87 -20.90
N ALA A 683 -31.40 -26.15 -20.65
CA ALA A 683 -32.21 -26.95 -21.58
C ALA A 683 -33.67 -26.51 -21.44
N MET A 684 -34.37 -26.34 -22.57
CA MET A 684 -35.82 -26.21 -22.50
C MET A 684 -36.44 -27.57 -22.19
N PRO A 685 -37.40 -27.66 -21.25
CA PRO A 685 -38.22 -28.86 -21.12
C PRO A 685 -38.95 -29.12 -22.44
N ASN A 686 -38.97 -30.39 -22.86
CA ASN A 686 -39.76 -30.83 -24.03
C ASN A 686 -41.26 -30.67 -23.81
#